data_AF-A0A8X8BTI9-F1
#
_entry.id   AF-A0A8X8BTI9-F1
#
_cell.length_a   1.000
_cell.length_b   1.000
_cell.length_c   1.000
_cell.angle_alpha   90.00
_cell.angle_beta   90.00
_cell.angle_gamma   90.00
#
_symmetry.space_group_name_H-M   'P 1'
#
loop_
_entity.id
_entity.type
_entity.pdbx_description
1 polymer ?
#
loop_
_entity_poly.entity_id
_entity_poly.type
_entity_poly.pdbx_seq_one_letter_code
_entity_poly.pdbx_strand_id
1 'polypeptide(L)'
;MHEIAQSNPTASVRMVFKENTGQDLRRYNAPACHTDVAAIFVGEDGKPPAKREICIYPRGNSCKQISMLNRNSDPMPTPVILLKEGTDTSQGIPQVVSNINACQVIAEAVRTTLGPRGMDKLIVDNRGKATISNDGATILKLLDVVHPAAKTLVDIAKSQDAEVGDGTTSVTLLAAEFLKQIKAYVEEGLHPQIIIRAFRTATQLAVKKINEIAVAVKKHDKEEQRNLLEKCASTALNSKLIAAQKGFFSKMVVDAVMMLDELLLLKMIGIKKVQGGALEDSELIAGVAFKKTFSYAGFEMQPKKYENPKIALLNVELELKAEKDNAEVRVKSVEDYQAIVDAEWNILYDKLEKIYKSGAKVILSKLPIGDVATQYFADRDLFCAGRVQEEDLKRTMMACGGSIQTSVNSLTNDVLGQCAVFEEVQVGGERYNIFKGCPKAKTCTIILRGGSEQFMEETERSLHDAIMIVRRTIKNDSVVAGGGAIEMELSKYLRDYSRTIPGKMQLLIGAYAKALEIIPRQLCDNAGFDATNILNKLRAKHAQGGMWYGVDVNNEDIADNFEACVWEPAIVRINALTAASEAACLILSVDETIKNPRMRLEIKKRKRMRAEPRIKWWKLKKEDCKVEFMGKVRQALGASEELPDSLETTADVVRVTARRVLGVTSGKRKEEKGTWWWNEEIQESIQRKRMAKKKQDSQRDAESRQEYTEIRRKVKKEAVKQKNLEQIT
;
A
#
# COMPACT_ATOMS: atom_id res chain seq x y z
N MET A 1 21.97 56.29 56.78
CA MET A 1 21.01 57.41 56.92
C MET A 1 19.65 56.78 57.11
N HIS A 2 19.28 56.57 58.38
CA HIS A 2 18.23 57.31 59.10
C HIS A 2 16.83 57.04 58.52
N GLU A 3 16.01 56.21 59.19
CA GLU A 3 14.96 56.61 60.17
C GLU A 3 13.69 57.08 59.41
N ILE A 4 12.48 56.54 59.57
CA ILE A 4 11.64 56.44 60.78
C ILE A 4 10.54 55.37 60.54
N ALA A 5 10.15 54.73 61.63
CA ALA A 5 9.09 53.73 61.80
C ALA A 5 7.67 54.17 61.39
N GLN A 6 6.78 53.20 61.12
CA GLN A 6 5.52 53.00 61.86
C GLN A 6 4.70 51.79 61.34
N SER A 7 4.51 50.82 62.25
CA SER A 7 3.32 49.97 62.48
C SER A 7 2.47 49.42 61.30
N ASN A 8 2.52 48.09 61.07
CA ASN A 8 1.42 47.15 61.38
C ASN A 8 1.73 45.69 60.94
N PRO A 9 1.11 44.67 61.57
CA PRO A 9 1.59 43.29 61.58
C PRO A 9 1.20 42.53 60.30
N THR A 10 2.16 41.91 59.63
CA THR A 10 1.89 41.06 58.47
C THR A 10 1.59 39.63 58.92
N ALA A 11 0.36 39.16 58.68
CA ALA A 11 -0.05 37.77 58.87
C ALA A 11 0.85 36.81 58.07
N SER A 12 1.34 35.76 58.71
CA SER A 12 2.16 34.74 58.06
C SER A 12 1.25 33.76 57.31
N VAL A 13 1.53 33.49 56.02
CA VAL A 13 0.74 32.57 55.18
C VAL A 13 1.62 31.41 54.76
N ARG A 14 1.14 30.17 54.93
CA ARG A 14 1.88 28.94 54.60
C ARG A 14 1.24 28.24 53.39
N MET A 15 2.05 27.73 52.48
CA MET A 15 1.59 26.99 51.31
C MET A 15 1.54 25.49 51.61
N VAL A 16 0.41 24.83 51.38
CA VAL A 16 0.23 23.40 51.64
C VAL A 16 -0.35 22.72 50.40
N PHE A 17 0.18 21.54 50.07
CA PHE A 17 -0.31 20.68 49.00
C PHE A 17 -1.25 19.62 49.60
N LYS A 18 -2.44 19.42 49.03
CA LYS A 18 -3.39 18.39 49.47
C LYS A 18 -3.91 17.57 48.30
N GLU A 19 -3.94 16.25 48.45
CA GLU A 19 -4.64 15.32 47.57
C GLU A 19 -6.13 15.23 47.93
N ASN A 20 -6.99 15.05 46.92
CA ASN A 20 -8.40 15.41 46.97
C ASN A 20 -9.28 14.31 47.63
N THR A 21 -9.86 14.59 48.81
CA THR A 21 -10.89 13.74 49.45
C THR A 21 -12.28 14.37 49.34
N GLY A 22 -12.91 14.22 48.16
CA GLY A 22 -14.34 13.87 48.03
C GLY A 22 -15.48 14.72 48.60
N GLN A 23 -15.31 15.92 49.18
CA GLN A 23 -16.44 16.78 49.60
C GLN A 23 -16.20 18.26 49.25
N ASP A 24 -17.14 18.83 48.50
CA ASP A 24 -17.07 20.09 47.71
C ASP A 24 -17.36 21.35 48.58
N LEU A 25 -16.94 22.59 48.26
CA LEU A 25 -17.81 23.59 47.56
C LEU A 25 -17.18 25.01 47.34
N ARG A 26 -15.89 25.18 47.00
CA ARG A 26 -15.35 26.53 46.62
C ARG A 26 -14.33 26.51 45.46
N ARG A 27 -14.49 25.57 44.53
CA ARG A 27 -13.60 25.36 43.38
C ARG A 27 -13.55 26.59 42.46
N TYR A 28 -12.41 27.27 42.41
CA TYR A 28 -11.92 27.86 41.16
C TYR A 28 -10.79 26.94 40.68
N ASN A 29 -11.09 26.17 39.63
CA ASN A 29 -10.23 25.21 38.95
C ASN A 29 -9.76 24.01 39.82
N ALA A 30 -10.67 23.08 40.09
CA ALA A 30 -10.25 21.74 40.53
C ALA A 30 -9.55 21.00 39.35
N PRO A 31 -8.40 20.35 39.57
CA PRO A 31 -7.74 19.56 38.55
C PRO A 31 -8.60 18.36 38.13
N ALA A 32 -8.59 18.03 36.84
CA ALA A 32 -9.47 17.00 36.26
C ALA A 32 -8.86 15.59 36.23
N CYS A 33 -7.59 15.45 36.62
CA CYS A 33 -6.82 14.21 36.54
C CYS A 33 -6.20 13.84 37.90
N HIS A 34 -6.02 12.53 38.15
CA HIS A 34 -5.50 12.00 39.43
C HIS A 34 -4.00 12.30 39.68
N THR A 35 -3.30 12.95 38.75
CA THR A 35 -1.87 13.28 38.83
C THR A 35 -1.58 14.75 39.14
N ASP A 36 -2.61 15.58 39.30
CA ASP A 36 -2.45 17.01 39.49
C ASP A 36 -2.59 17.40 40.97
N VAL A 37 -1.59 18.12 41.49
CA VAL A 37 -1.57 18.60 42.88
C VAL A 37 -1.93 20.09 42.91
N ALA A 38 -2.95 20.47 43.68
CA ALA A 38 -3.32 21.87 43.88
C ALA A 38 -2.59 22.44 45.11
N ALA A 39 -1.93 23.60 44.96
CA ALA A 39 -1.37 24.36 46.07
C ALA A 39 -2.42 25.35 46.60
N ILE A 40 -2.70 25.33 47.89
CA ILE A 40 -3.60 26.29 48.55
C ILE A 40 -2.82 27.04 49.62
N PHE A 41 -2.94 28.36 49.61
CA PHE A 41 -2.42 29.22 50.67
C PHE A 41 -3.44 29.28 51.80
N VAL A 42 -2.99 29.00 53.03
CA VAL A 42 -3.85 28.94 54.21
C VAL A 42 -3.27 29.89 55.26
N GLY A 43 -4.13 30.72 55.87
CA GLY A 43 -3.74 31.51 57.04
C GLY A 43 -3.61 30.64 58.28
N GLU A 44 -3.13 31.21 59.39
CA GLU A 44 -2.96 30.49 60.66
C GLU A 44 -4.25 29.81 61.17
N ASP A 45 -5.41 30.34 60.79
CA ASP A 45 -6.75 29.85 61.19
C ASP A 45 -7.27 28.67 60.34
N GLY A 46 -6.49 28.14 59.39
CA GLY A 46 -6.89 27.00 58.55
C GLY A 46 -7.88 27.33 57.41
N LYS A 47 -8.21 28.61 57.20
CA LYS A 47 -9.08 29.09 56.11
C LYS A 47 -8.26 29.82 55.02
N PRO A 48 -8.71 29.82 53.75
CA PRO A 48 -8.03 30.55 52.68
C PRO A 48 -8.19 32.07 52.89
N PRO A 49 -7.10 32.86 52.80
CA PRO A 49 -7.15 34.31 53.02
C PRO A 49 -7.94 35.04 51.92
N ALA A 50 -8.55 36.17 52.25
CA ALA A 50 -9.28 36.99 51.29
C ALA A 50 -8.32 37.68 50.30
N LYS A 51 -8.74 37.85 49.04
CA LYS A 51 -7.95 38.28 47.86
C LYS A 51 -7.01 39.49 48.03
N ARG A 52 -7.15 40.31 49.08
CA ARG A 52 -6.43 41.58 49.27
C ARG A 52 -5.24 41.50 50.22
N GLU A 53 -4.93 40.35 50.80
CA GLU A 53 -3.86 40.21 51.82
C GLU A 53 -2.60 39.46 51.34
N ILE A 54 -2.44 39.21 50.03
CA ILE A 54 -1.26 38.51 49.50
C ILE A 54 -0.31 39.53 48.86
N CYS A 55 0.71 39.97 49.60
CA CYS A 55 1.87 40.69 49.08
C CYS A 55 3.09 39.77 49.14
N ILE A 56 3.63 39.38 47.96
CA ILE A 56 4.85 38.58 47.85
C ILE A 56 6.00 39.53 47.52
N TYR A 57 6.97 39.67 48.41
CA TYR A 57 8.20 40.42 48.13
C TYR A 57 9.25 39.48 47.50
N PRO A 58 9.85 39.83 46.36
CA PRO A 58 10.87 39.00 45.73
C PRO A 58 12.18 39.07 46.52
N ARG A 59 12.64 37.93 47.04
CA ARG A 59 14.03 37.75 47.46
C ARG A 59 14.78 37.01 46.35
N GLY A 60 15.58 37.74 45.57
CA GLY A 60 16.50 37.18 44.58
C GLY A 60 15.96 37.13 43.15
N ASN A 61 16.83 37.48 42.20
CA ASN A 61 16.55 37.60 40.77
C ASN A 61 16.23 36.24 40.13
N SER A 62 14.95 35.89 40.04
CA SER A 62 14.32 35.20 38.91
C SER A 62 12.91 34.72 39.27
N CYS A 63 11.87 35.46 38.89
CA CYS A 63 10.58 34.83 38.56
C CYS A 63 9.66 35.77 37.79
N LYS A 64 9.04 35.20 36.76
CA LYS A 64 8.12 35.83 35.79
C LYS A 64 6.85 36.34 36.49
N GLN A 65 6.31 37.46 36.00
CA GLN A 65 5.06 38.09 36.44
C GLN A 65 3.93 37.08 36.66
N ILE A 66 3.34 37.08 37.85
CA ILE A 66 2.07 36.40 38.13
C ILE A 66 0.97 37.47 38.08
N SER A 67 0.15 37.45 37.02
CA SER A 67 -0.98 38.38 36.87
C SER A 67 -2.22 37.87 37.61
N MET A 68 -2.73 38.63 38.58
CA MET A 68 -4.04 38.38 39.19
C MET A 68 -5.16 38.80 38.24
N LEU A 69 -6.01 37.84 37.83
CA LEU A 69 -7.15 38.05 36.93
C LEU A 69 -8.16 39.06 37.50
N ASN A 70 -8.28 40.19 36.83
CA ASN A 70 -9.27 41.24 37.08
C ASN A 70 -10.58 40.88 36.35
N ARG A 71 -11.74 40.99 37.02
CA ARG A 71 -13.05 40.52 36.50
C ARG A 71 -13.61 41.33 35.31
N ASN A 72 -12.98 42.43 34.92
CA ASN A 72 -13.39 43.28 33.79
C ASN A 72 -12.29 43.41 32.72
N SER A 73 -11.57 42.33 32.42
CA SER A 73 -10.62 42.30 31.30
C SER A 73 -11.24 41.58 30.11
N ASP A 74 -11.02 42.16 28.93
CA ASP A 74 -11.38 41.67 27.59
C ASP A 74 -11.26 40.15 27.43
N PRO A 75 -12.04 39.52 26.52
CA PRO A 75 -11.91 38.09 26.28
C PRO A 75 -10.44 37.75 26.03
N MET A 76 -9.85 36.99 26.96
CA MET A 76 -8.54 36.38 26.78
C MET A 76 -8.46 35.88 25.34
N PRO A 77 -7.45 36.28 24.53
CA PRO A 77 -7.31 35.73 23.19
C PRO A 77 -7.31 34.22 23.38
N THR A 78 -8.35 33.58 22.87
CA THR A 78 -8.42 32.12 22.85
C THR A 78 -7.11 31.70 22.20
N PRO A 79 -6.29 30.83 22.82
CA PRO A 79 -5.05 30.41 22.19
C PRO A 79 -5.45 29.89 20.82
N VAL A 80 -4.99 30.58 19.76
CA VAL A 80 -5.32 30.20 18.40
C VAL A 80 -4.64 28.85 18.20
N ILE A 81 -5.44 27.79 18.31
CA ILE A 81 -5.00 26.43 18.05
C ILE A 81 -4.71 26.37 16.55
N LEU A 82 -3.44 26.58 16.17
CA LEU A 82 -2.96 26.54 14.79
C LEU A 82 -3.19 25.17 14.16
N LEU A 83 -3.02 24.10 14.95
CA LEU A 83 -3.17 22.72 14.50
C LEU A 83 -4.02 21.92 15.49
N LYS A 84 -4.87 21.03 14.97
CA LYS A 84 -5.78 20.23 15.78
C LYS A 84 -5.02 19.31 16.73
N GLU A 85 -5.58 19.07 17.93
CA GLU A 85 -5.07 18.07 18.88
C GLU A 85 -4.89 16.72 18.19
N GLY A 86 -3.68 16.16 18.26
CA GLY A 86 -3.28 14.93 17.56
C GLY A 86 -2.49 15.14 16.25
N THR A 87 -2.25 16.39 15.84
CA THR A 87 -1.29 16.71 14.77
C THR A 87 0.11 16.68 15.39
N ASP A 88 0.88 15.64 15.08
CA ASP A 88 2.29 15.54 15.50
C ASP A 88 3.12 16.48 14.62
N THR A 89 3.83 17.43 15.24
CA THR A 89 4.72 18.38 14.55
C THR A 89 6.13 18.15 15.05
N SER A 90 6.83 17.25 14.37
CA SER A 90 8.28 17.17 14.49
C SER A 90 8.88 18.14 13.46
N GLN A 91 9.71 19.07 13.94
CA GLN A 91 10.24 20.21 13.16
C GLN A 91 11.77 20.28 13.26
N GLY A 92 12.41 20.78 12.21
CA GLY A 92 13.83 21.12 12.18
C GLY A 92 14.76 19.90 12.21
N ILE A 93 15.91 20.04 12.89
CA ILE A 93 16.96 19.00 12.95
C ILE A 93 16.42 17.65 13.50
N PRO A 94 15.62 17.61 14.59
CA PRO A 94 15.05 16.36 15.09
C PRO A 94 14.22 15.59 14.06
N GLN A 95 13.48 16.30 13.20
CA GLN A 95 12.70 15.68 12.12
C GLN A 95 13.61 15.03 11.08
N VAL A 96 14.66 15.74 10.64
CA VAL A 96 15.63 15.21 9.68
C VAL A 96 16.33 13.98 10.25
N VAL A 97 16.76 14.03 11.52
CA VAL A 97 17.39 12.88 12.19
C VAL A 97 16.43 11.69 12.30
N SER A 98 15.17 11.93 12.65
CA SER A 98 14.13 10.89 12.68
C SER A 98 13.95 10.23 11.31
N ASN A 99 13.87 11.04 10.25
CA ASN A 99 13.78 10.56 8.87
C ASN A 99 14.98 9.70 8.47
N ILE A 100 16.21 10.15 8.80
CA ILE A 100 17.44 9.41 8.53
C ILE A 100 17.42 8.05 9.23
N ASN A 101 17.08 8.01 10.52
CA ASN A 101 17.05 6.77 11.29
C ASN A 101 16.01 5.78 10.73
N ALA A 102 14.82 6.26 10.35
CA ALA A 102 13.80 5.42 9.74
C ALA A 102 14.25 4.81 8.41
N CYS A 103 14.96 5.58 7.59
CA CYS A 103 15.54 5.10 6.33
C CYS A 103 16.62 4.04 6.56
N GLN A 104 17.43 4.23 7.59
CA GLN A 104 18.51 3.33 7.97
C GLN A 104 17.98 1.96 8.41
N VAL A 105 16.89 1.93 9.19
CA VAL A 105 16.22 0.68 9.61
C VAL A 105 15.68 -0.11 8.41
N ILE A 106 15.10 0.57 7.43
CA ILE A 106 14.62 -0.09 6.19
C ILE A 106 15.78 -0.66 5.39
N ALA A 107 16.87 0.10 5.25
CA ALA A 107 18.05 -0.38 4.56
C ALA A 107 18.67 -1.60 5.26
N GLU A 108 18.72 -1.63 6.59
CA GLU A 108 19.19 -2.79 7.36
C GLU A 108 18.36 -4.06 7.09
N ALA A 109 17.04 -3.91 6.88
CA ALA A 109 16.17 -5.04 6.56
C ALA A 109 16.52 -5.71 5.21
N VAL A 110 16.96 -4.92 4.22
CA VAL A 110 17.32 -5.42 2.88
C VAL A 110 18.84 -5.59 2.67
N ARG A 111 19.68 -5.01 3.52
CA ARG A 111 21.16 -4.99 3.42
C ARG A 111 21.76 -6.39 3.24
N THR A 112 21.16 -7.38 3.89
CA THR A 112 21.60 -8.78 3.84
C THR A 112 21.22 -9.52 2.56
N THR A 113 20.43 -8.93 1.66
CA THR A 113 20.10 -9.55 0.35
C THR A 113 21.08 -9.16 -0.76
N LEU A 114 22.02 -8.23 -0.51
CA LEU A 114 22.96 -7.78 -1.52
C LEU A 114 24.01 -8.85 -1.87
N GLY A 115 24.21 -9.12 -3.16
CA GLY A 115 25.33 -9.92 -3.67
C GLY A 115 25.05 -11.41 -3.84
N PRO A 116 25.99 -12.19 -4.39
CA PRO A 116 25.77 -13.57 -4.81
C PRO A 116 25.44 -14.53 -3.66
N ARG A 117 25.96 -14.24 -2.46
CA ARG A 117 25.66 -14.94 -1.21
C ARG A 117 24.66 -14.17 -0.34
N GLY A 118 23.77 -13.40 -0.96
CA GLY A 118 22.69 -12.69 -0.26
C GLY A 118 21.72 -13.65 0.41
N MET A 119 21.22 -13.26 1.58
CA MET A 119 20.29 -14.04 2.39
C MET A 119 18.84 -13.70 2.05
N ASP A 120 18.07 -14.70 1.65
CA ASP A 120 16.65 -14.52 1.32
C ASP A 120 15.80 -14.10 2.53
N LYS A 121 14.69 -13.42 2.25
CA LYS A 121 13.71 -13.02 3.26
C LYS A 121 12.42 -13.81 3.10
N LEU A 122 12.00 -14.44 4.20
CA LEU A 122 10.69 -15.08 4.33
C LEU A 122 9.68 -14.05 4.86
N ILE A 123 8.74 -13.65 4.02
CA ILE A 123 7.68 -12.70 4.38
C ILE A 123 6.34 -13.42 4.36
N VAL A 124 5.59 -13.29 5.45
CA VAL A 124 4.25 -13.88 5.59
C VAL A 124 3.23 -12.76 5.57
N ASP A 125 2.32 -12.82 4.60
CA ASP A 125 1.20 -11.88 4.53
C ASP A 125 0.15 -12.19 5.62
N ASN A 126 -0.74 -11.24 5.90
CA ASN A 126 -1.83 -11.36 6.88
C ASN A 126 -2.76 -12.56 6.63
N ARG A 127 -2.74 -13.12 5.42
CA ARG A 127 -3.51 -14.31 5.01
C ARG A 127 -2.76 -15.63 5.20
N GLY A 128 -1.51 -15.59 5.69
CA GLY A 128 -0.66 -16.77 5.87
C GLY A 128 0.09 -17.22 4.61
N LYS A 129 0.04 -16.46 3.51
CA LYS A 129 0.85 -16.76 2.31
C LYS A 129 2.31 -16.39 2.58
N ALA A 130 3.18 -17.40 2.60
CA ALA A 130 4.62 -17.24 2.72
C ALA A 130 5.25 -17.00 1.34
N THR A 131 6.02 -15.91 1.23
CA THR A 131 6.81 -15.55 0.05
C THR A 131 8.28 -15.49 0.46
N ILE A 132 9.13 -16.23 -0.26
CA ILE A 132 10.59 -16.16 -0.14
C ILE A 132 11.07 -15.28 -1.29
N SER A 133 11.94 -14.31 -1.00
CA SER A 133 12.46 -13.40 -2.03
C SER A 133 13.84 -12.89 -1.66
N ASN A 134 14.70 -12.72 -2.66
CA ASN A 134 15.96 -11.99 -2.52
C ASN A 134 15.86 -10.54 -3.00
N ASP A 135 14.99 -10.29 -3.99
CA ASP A 135 14.78 -8.96 -4.57
C ASP A 135 14.30 -7.91 -3.56
N GLY A 136 15.07 -6.83 -3.42
CA GLY A 136 14.82 -5.73 -2.50
C GLY A 136 13.50 -4.99 -2.79
N ALA A 137 13.14 -4.80 -4.06
CA ALA A 137 11.90 -4.11 -4.39
C ALA A 137 10.66 -4.93 -3.97
N THR A 138 10.70 -6.24 -4.18
CA THR A 138 9.61 -7.13 -3.78
C THR A 138 9.49 -7.24 -2.26
N ILE A 139 10.61 -7.34 -1.54
CA ILE A 139 10.63 -7.32 -0.08
C ILE A 139 9.97 -6.04 0.43
N LEU A 140 10.38 -4.88 -0.09
CA LEU A 140 9.85 -3.57 0.33
C LEU A 140 8.39 -3.34 -0.07
N LYS A 141 7.89 -3.98 -1.13
CA LYS A 141 6.46 -3.96 -1.51
C LYS A 141 5.59 -4.75 -0.52
N LEU A 142 6.12 -5.84 0.04
CA LEU A 142 5.39 -6.73 0.94
C LEU A 142 5.47 -6.28 2.40
N LEU A 143 6.47 -5.50 2.77
CA LEU A 143 6.60 -4.92 4.11
C LEU A 143 5.60 -3.77 4.33
N ASP A 144 4.96 -3.75 5.51
CA ASP A 144 4.05 -2.67 5.91
C ASP A 144 4.84 -1.45 6.43
N VAL A 145 5.20 -0.56 5.51
CA VAL A 145 6.00 0.64 5.80
C VAL A 145 5.10 1.82 6.17
N VAL A 146 5.08 2.17 7.45
CA VAL A 146 4.24 3.26 8.00
C VAL A 146 4.92 4.64 7.93
N HIS A 147 6.25 4.69 8.05
CA HIS A 147 6.98 5.95 8.14
C HIS A 147 7.09 6.68 6.79
N PRO A 148 6.78 7.99 6.68
CA PRO A 148 6.79 8.70 5.39
C PRO A 148 8.14 8.66 4.66
N ALA A 149 9.25 8.94 5.35
CA ALA A 149 10.59 8.88 4.75
C ALA A 149 11.02 7.46 4.35
N ALA A 150 10.51 6.43 5.03
CA ALA A 150 10.75 5.05 4.65
C ALA A 150 9.99 4.70 3.37
N LYS A 151 8.77 5.22 3.22
CA LYS A 151 7.94 5.01 2.04
C LYS A 151 8.57 5.58 0.77
N THR A 152 9.26 6.71 0.86
CA THR A 152 9.99 7.26 -0.30
C THR A 152 11.06 6.28 -0.78
N LEU A 153 11.83 5.64 0.12
CA LEU A 153 12.79 4.58 -0.25
C LEU A 153 12.13 3.39 -0.94
N VAL A 154 10.94 2.98 -0.50
CA VAL A 154 10.17 1.92 -1.18
C VAL A 154 9.82 2.33 -2.61
N ASP A 155 9.42 3.58 -2.82
CA ASP A 155 9.06 4.09 -4.14
C ASP A 155 10.28 4.20 -5.07
N ILE A 156 11.46 4.49 -4.53
CA ILE A 156 12.73 4.48 -5.28
C ILE A 156 13.12 3.06 -5.68
N ALA A 157 13.00 2.09 -4.78
CA ALA A 157 13.25 0.68 -5.11
C ALA A 157 12.32 0.19 -6.23
N LYS A 158 11.04 0.57 -6.19
CA LYS A 158 10.06 0.28 -7.25
C LYS A 158 10.41 0.95 -8.57
N SER A 159 10.92 2.19 -8.54
CA SER A 159 11.34 2.91 -9.74
C SER A 159 12.54 2.23 -10.40
N GLN A 160 13.52 1.78 -9.59
CA GLN A 160 14.70 1.06 -10.08
C GLN A 160 14.31 -0.28 -10.73
N ASP A 161 13.43 -1.04 -10.08
CA ASP A 161 12.87 -2.29 -10.61
C ASP A 161 12.14 -2.07 -11.96
N ALA A 162 11.32 -1.02 -12.06
CA ALA A 162 10.60 -0.72 -13.30
C ALA A 162 11.51 -0.24 -14.46
N GLU A 163 12.59 0.49 -14.15
CA GLU A 163 13.51 0.98 -15.17
C GLU A 163 14.54 -0.07 -15.58
N VAL A 164 15.26 -0.64 -14.63
CA VAL A 164 16.45 -1.45 -14.89
C VAL A 164 16.25 -2.92 -14.48
N GLY A 165 15.31 -3.20 -13.58
CA GLY A 165 15.09 -4.51 -12.98
C GLY A 165 16.02 -4.75 -11.80
N ASP A 166 17.33 -4.74 -12.05
CA ASP A 166 18.34 -5.02 -11.02
C ASP A 166 18.83 -3.77 -10.25
N GLY A 167 19.50 -4.01 -9.12
CA GLY A 167 20.09 -2.96 -8.28
C GLY A 167 19.12 -2.34 -7.26
N THR A 168 17.97 -2.98 -7.03
CA THR A 168 16.93 -2.52 -6.08
C THR A 168 17.44 -2.46 -4.63
N THR A 169 18.25 -3.44 -4.22
CA THR A 169 18.92 -3.43 -2.91
C THR A 169 20.07 -2.41 -2.87
N SER A 170 20.84 -2.29 -3.95
CA SER A 170 21.97 -1.35 -4.04
C SER A 170 21.51 0.10 -3.91
N VAL A 171 20.44 0.49 -4.61
CA VAL A 171 19.92 1.88 -4.58
C VAL A 171 19.42 2.26 -3.18
N THR A 172 18.75 1.34 -2.49
CA THR A 172 18.21 1.59 -1.14
C THR A 172 19.31 1.66 -0.09
N LEU A 173 20.33 0.80 -0.19
CA LEU A 173 21.48 0.82 0.69
C LEU A 173 22.35 2.08 0.49
N LEU A 174 22.60 2.47 -0.76
CA LEU A 174 23.34 3.71 -1.07
C LEU A 174 22.61 4.94 -0.55
N ALA A 175 21.29 5.05 -0.77
CA ALA A 175 20.50 6.17 -0.28
C ALA A 175 20.55 6.29 1.25
N ALA A 176 20.46 5.17 1.96
CA ALA A 176 20.55 5.16 3.42
C ALA A 176 21.96 5.45 3.94
N GLU A 177 23.01 4.93 3.29
CA GLU A 177 24.39 5.22 3.71
C GLU A 177 24.77 6.68 3.43
N PHE A 178 24.29 7.26 2.33
CA PHE A 178 24.39 8.69 2.05
C PHE A 178 23.80 9.53 3.20
N LEU A 179 22.60 9.18 3.66
CA LEU A 179 21.95 9.82 4.80
C LEU A 179 22.69 9.60 6.13
N LYS A 180 23.29 8.42 6.32
CA LYS A 180 24.07 8.09 7.53
C LYS A 180 25.37 8.89 7.61
N GLN A 181 26.11 9.04 6.51
CA GLN A 181 27.37 9.80 6.52
C GLN A 181 27.16 11.30 6.75
N ILE A 182 26.01 11.84 6.35
CA ILE A 182 25.70 13.27 6.55
C ILE A 182 25.09 13.60 7.91
N LYS A 183 24.59 12.60 8.64
CA LYS A 183 23.89 12.78 9.92
C LYS A 183 24.71 13.63 10.90
N ALA A 184 26.00 13.31 11.05
CA ALA A 184 26.90 14.06 11.93
C ALA A 184 27.00 15.55 11.55
N TYR A 185 27.08 15.86 10.25
CA TYR A 185 27.15 17.25 9.79
C TYR A 185 25.85 18.02 10.03
N VAL A 186 24.69 17.36 9.93
CA VAL A 186 23.38 17.98 10.24
C VAL A 186 23.27 18.28 11.73
N GLU A 187 23.74 17.37 12.59
CA GLU A 187 23.76 17.55 14.05
C GLU A 187 24.72 18.67 14.47
N GLU A 188 25.84 18.86 13.76
CA GLU A 188 26.77 19.99 13.92
C GLU A 188 26.21 21.33 13.40
N GLY A 189 24.99 21.35 12.87
CA GLY A 189 24.31 22.57 12.44
C GLY A 189 24.57 22.97 10.99
N LEU A 190 25.07 22.07 10.14
CA LEU A 190 25.21 22.34 8.71
C LEU A 190 23.83 22.35 8.03
N HIS A 191 23.52 23.45 7.34
CA HIS A 191 22.24 23.59 6.65
C HIS A 191 22.05 22.51 5.56
N PRO A 192 20.92 21.76 5.55
CA PRO A 192 20.65 20.69 4.57
C PRO A 192 20.82 21.09 3.10
N GLN A 193 20.47 22.32 2.73
CA GLN A 193 20.61 22.82 1.35
C GLN A 193 22.06 22.84 0.85
N ILE A 194 23.03 23.06 1.73
CA ILE A 194 24.46 23.02 1.36
C ILE A 194 24.86 21.58 1.06
N ILE A 195 24.36 20.62 1.86
CA ILE A 195 24.58 19.18 1.68
C ILE A 195 24.00 18.73 0.34
N ILE A 196 22.76 19.11 0.04
CA ILE A 196 22.07 18.78 -1.21
C ILE A 196 22.87 19.28 -2.44
N ARG A 197 23.38 20.52 -2.39
CA ARG A 197 24.20 21.08 -3.49
C ARG A 197 25.50 20.29 -3.69
N ALA A 198 26.19 19.93 -2.61
CA ALA A 198 27.41 19.13 -2.69
C ALA A 198 27.12 17.72 -3.24
N PHE A 199 26.03 17.09 -2.78
CA PHE A 199 25.64 15.75 -3.21
C PHE A 199 25.30 15.71 -4.69
N ARG A 200 24.47 16.65 -5.19
CA ARG A 200 24.19 16.76 -6.63
C ARG A 200 25.44 16.96 -7.47
N THR A 201 26.38 17.77 -6.98
CA THR A 201 27.67 17.99 -7.66
C THR A 201 28.49 16.70 -7.70
N ALA A 202 28.58 15.98 -6.58
CA ALA A 202 29.28 14.69 -6.50
C ALA A 202 28.65 13.64 -7.42
N THR A 203 27.31 13.54 -7.47
CA THR A 203 26.59 12.63 -8.36
C THR A 203 26.88 12.93 -9.83
N GLN A 204 26.85 14.21 -10.24
CA GLN A 204 27.16 14.60 -11.61
C GLN A 204 28.59 14.22 -12.01
N LEU A 205 29.56 14.43 -11.11
CA LEU A 205 30.95 14.04 -11.33
C LEU A 205 31.10 12.52 -11.40
N ALA A 206 30.41 11.78 -10.54
CA ALA A 206 30.42 10.32 -10.54
C ALA A 206 29.84 9.76 -11.84
N VAL A 207 28.68 10.26 -12.29
CA VAL A 207 28.05 9.85 -13.56
C VAL A 207 28.95 10.15 -14.76
N LYS A 208 29.59 11.33 -14.81
CA LYS A 208 30.58 11.64 -15.84
C LYS A 208 31.73 10.65 -15.82
N LYS A 209 32.25 10.33 -14.63
CA LYS A 209 33.35 9.38 -14.50
C LYS A 209 32.97 7.98 -14.94
N ILE A 210 31.76 7.51 -14.64
CA ILE A 210 31.25 6.22 -15.14
C ILE A 210 31.24 6.19 -16.66
N ASN A 211 30.75 7.24 -17.31
CA ASN A 211 30.72 7.30 -18.78
C ASN A 211 32.12 7.30 -19.40
N GLU A 212 33.12 7.87 -18.74
CA GLU A 212 34.52 7.85 -19.19
C GLU A 212 35.17 6.46 -19.09
N ILE A 213 34.87 5.71 -18.02
CA ILE A 213 35.48 4.39 -17.75
C ILE A 213 34.68 3.22 -18.34
N ALA A 214 33.45 3.47 -18.79
CA ALA A 214 32.60 2.44 -19.36
C ALA A 214 33.17 1.92 -20.68
N VAL A 215 33.26 0.60 -20.80
CA VAL A 215 33.80 -0.06 -21.99
C VAL A 215 32.66 -0.31 -22.96
N ALA A 216 32.74 0.29 -24.15
CA ALA A 216 31.77 0.07 -25.22
C ALA A 216 32.07 -1.25 -25.95
N VAL A 217 31.04 -2.09 -26.07
CA VAL A 217 31.07 -3.37 -26.77
C VAL A 217 30.86 -3.11 -28.26
N LYS A 218 31.70 -3.71 -29.12
CA LYS A 218 31.59 -3.56 -30.57
C LYS A 218 30.40 -4.37 -31.11
N LYS A 219 29.48 -3.72 -31.83
CA LYS A 219 28.29 -4.35 -32.46
C LYS A 219 28.58 -5.28 -33.65
N HIS A 220 29.82 -5.28 -34.15
CA HIS A 220 30.12 -5.92 -35.45
C HIS A 220 30.24 -7.43 -35.38
N ASP A 221 30.47 -8.01 -34.19
CA ASP A 221 30.59 -9.45 -34.02
C ASP A 221 29.40 -10.01 -33.23
N LYS A 222 28.50 -10.70 -33.94
CA LYS A 222 27.26 -11.25 -33.35
C LYS A 222 27.55 -12.36 -32.35
N GLU A 223 28.65 -13.11 -32.52
CA GLU A 223 29.04 -14.17 -31.58
C GLU A 223 29.60 -13.58 -30.29
N GLU A 224 30.47 -12.56 -30.42
CA GLU A 224 31.00 -11.85 -29.26
C GLU A 224 29.89 -11.13 -28.48
N GLN A 225 28.95 -10.49 -29.19
CA GLN A 225 27.78 -9.86 -28.59
C GLN A 225 26.91 -10.88 -27.85
N ARG A 226 26.63 -12.04 -28.45
CA ARG A 226 25.85 -13.09 -27.79
C ARG A 226 26.55 -13.60 -26.52
N ASN A 227 27.84 -13.90 -26.60
CA ASN A 227 28.63 -14.34 -25.45
C ASN A 227 28.62 -13.30 -24.32
N LEU A 228 28.67 -12.02 -24.67
CA LEU A 228 28.57 -10.93 -23.71
C LEU A 228 27.20 -10.88 -23.03
N LEU A 229 26.12 -11.01 -23.80
CA LEU A 229 24.77 -11.04 -23.25
C LEU A 229 24.56 -12.26 -22.33
N GLU A 230 25.09 -13.42 -22.69
CA GLU A 230 25.03 -14.62 -21.86
C GLU A 230 25.80 -14.43 -20.55
N LYS A 231 26.97 -13.77 -20.59
CA LYS A 231 27.75 -13.40 -19.40
C LYS A 231 26.99 -12.42 -18.50
N CYS A 232 26.45 -11.33 -19.05
CA CYS A 232 25.66 -10.36 -18.28
C CYS A 232 24.42 -11.01 -17.65
N ALA A 233 23.74 -11.89 -18.38
CA ALA A 233 22.64 -12.69 -17.83
C ALA A 233 23.12 -13.60 -16.70
N SER A 234 24.27 -14.26 -16.87
CA SER A 234 24.84 -15.12 -15.82
C SER A 234 25.19 -14.34 -14.56
N THR A 235 25.70 -13.11 -14.69
CA THR A 235 26.00 -12.24 -13.55
C THR A 235 24.73 -11.87 -12.79
N ALA A 236 23.64 -11.54 -13.49
CA ALA A 236 22.34 -11.24 -12.90
C ALA A 236 21.73 -12.40 -12.10
N LEU A 237 22.02 -13.64 -12.51
CA LEU A 237 21.48 -14.85 -11.90
C LEU A 237 22.36 -15.41 -10.77
N ASN A 238 23.59 -14.92 -10.59
CA ASN A 238 24.53 -15.42 -9.59
C ASN A 238 24.06 -15.21 -8.14
N SER A 239 23.22 -14.20 -7.89
CA SER A 239 22.73 -13.83 -6.54
C SER A 239 21.36 -14.33 -6.18
N LYS A 240 20.88 -15.35 -6.89
CA LYS A 240 19.51 -15.84 -6.77
C LYS A 240 19.49 -17.34 -6.59
N LEU A 241 18.34 -17.87 -6.19
CA LEU A 241 18.13 -19.30 -5.99
C LEU A 241 18.50 -20.16 -7.22
N ILE A 242 18.47 -19.58 -8.42
CA ILE A 242 18.80 -20.26 -9.68
C ILE A 242 20.28 -20.21 -10.09
N ALA A 243 21.17 -19.75 -9.20
CA ALA A 243 22.60 -19.67 -9.48
C ALA A 243 23.21 -21.02 -9.94
N ALA A 244 22.73 -22.15 -9.41
CA ALA A 244 23.19 -23.49 -9.79
C ALA A 244 22.93 -23.82 -11.27
N GLN A 245 21.81 -23.33 -11.82
CA GLN A 245 21.36 -23.60 -13.20
C GLN A 245 21.48 -22.37 -14.11
N LYS A 246 22.31 -21.39 -13.71
CA LYS A 246 22.45 -20.13 -14.43
C LYS A 246 22.85 -20.31 -15.89
N GLY A 247 23.73 -21.27 -16.20
CA GLY A 247 24.19 -21.49 -17.58
C GLY A 247 23.06 -21.89 -18.54
N PHE A 248 22.07 -22.63 -18.05
CA PHE A 248 20.89 -23.01 -18.80
C PHE A 248 19.95 -21.82 -19.00
N PHE A 249 19.61 -21.12 -17.91
CA PHE A 249 18.70 -19.98 -17.95
C PHE A 249 19.27 -18.75 -18.66
N SER A 250 20.58 -18.50 -18.57
CA SER A 250 21.24 -17.40 -19.28
C SER A 250 21.08 -17.52 -20.79
N LYS A 251 21.30 -18.73 -21.35
CA LYS A 251 21.09 -19.00 -22.78
C LYS A 251 19.63 -18.78 -23.17
N MET A 252 18.72 -19.33 -22.37
CA MET A 252 17.28 -19.21 -22.59
C MET A 252 16.80 -17.75 -22.59
N VAL A 253 17.30 -16.94 -21.65
CA VAL A 253 16.97 -15.51 -21.56
C VAL A 253 17.50 -14.75 -22.76
N VAL A 254 18.74 -15.01 -23.17
CA VAL A 254 19.34 -14.37 -24.36
C VAL A 254 18.58 -14.75 -25.62
N ASP A 255 18.25 -16.02 -25.80
CA ASP A 255 17.42 -16.49 -26.92
C ASP A 255 16.04 -15.82 -26.91
N ALA A 256 15.38 -15.75 -25.76
CA ALA A 256 14.08 -15.12 -25.62
C ALA A 256 14.13 -13.64 -26.01
N VAL A 257 15.17 -12.90 -25.61
CA VAL A 257 15.33 -11.49 -25.94
C VAL A 257 15.75 -11.28 -27.40
N MET A 258 16.64 -12.11 -27.95
CA MET A 258 17.09 -12.01 -29.34
C MET A 258 15.99 -12.39 -30.35
N MET A 259 15.06 -13.26 -29.98
CA MET A 259 13.87 -13.56 -30.80
C MET A 259 12.90 -12.37 -30.90
N LEU A 260 13.01 -11.38 -30.02
CA LEU A 260 12.15 -10.20 -30.01
C LEU A 260 12.79 -9.06 -30.81
N ASP A 261 11.94 -8.22 -31.38
CA ASP A 261 12.33 -6.99 -32.05
C ASP A 261 12.95 -5.97 -31.05
N GLU A 262 13.90 -5.15 -31.49
CA GLU A 262 14.69 -4.24 -30.61
C GLU A 262 13.85 -3.25 -29.78
N LEU A 263 12.63 -2.95 -30.25
CA LEU A 263 11.72 -1.97 -29.66
C LEU A 263 10.64 -2.56 -28.74
N LEU A 264 10.57 -3.88 -28.57
CA LEU A 264 9.37 -4.52 -28.06
C LEU A 264 9.26 -4.59 -26.52
N LEU A 265 8.01 -4.69 -26.04
CA LEU A 265 7.58 -4.62 -24.64
C LEU A 265 7.83 -5.96 -23.92
N LEU A 266 8.29 -5.90 -22.65
CA LEU A 266 8.49 -7.08 -21.79
C LEU A 266 7.28 -8.00 -21.71
N LYS A 267 6.07 -7.42 -21.82
CA LYS A 267 4.80 -8.15 -21.81
C LYS A 267 4.65 -9.20 -22.90
N MET A 268 5.52 -9.20 -23.93
CA MET A 268 5.51 -10.24 -24.95
C MET A 268 6.25 -11.51 -24.53
N ILE A 269 7.21 -11.41 -23.61
CA ILE A 269 7.79 -12.59 -22.96
C ILE A 269 6.84 -13.01 -21.86
N GLY A 270 6.18 -14.15 -22.04
CA GLY A 270 5.36 -14.72 -20.99
C GLY A 270 6.13 -15.80 -20.27
N ILE A 271 6.05 -15.81 -18.95
CA ILE A 271 6.58 -16.89 -18.13
C ILE A 271 5.36 -17.66 -17.59
N LYS A 272 5.31 -18.98 -17.84
CA LYS A 272 4.23 -19.85 -17.38
C LYS A 272 4.80 -20.89 -16.42
N LYS A 273 4.39 -20.79 -15.16
CA LYS A 273 4.82 -21.69 -14.08
C LYS A 273 4.03 -22.99 -14.12
N VAL A 274 4.74 -24.12 -14.10
CA VAL A 274 4.17 -25.47 -14.09
C VAL A 274 4.76 -26.23 -12.92
N GLN A 275 3.90 -26.75 -12.06
CA GLN A 275 4.32 -27.54 -10.91
C GLN A 275 4.74 -28.96 -11.32
N GLY A 276 5.83 -29.43 -10.71
CA GLY A 276 6.41 -30.75 -10.92
C GLY A 276 7.55 -30.76 -11.93
N GLY A 277 8.57 -31.58 -11.64
CA GLY A 277 9.81 -31.68 -12.42
C GLY A 277 10.97 -30.90 -11.80
N ALA A 278 12.11 -30.91 -12.49
CA ALA A 278 13.28 -30.12 -12.15
C ALA A 278 13.24 -28.74 -12.84
N LEU A 279 14.07 -27.80 -12.37
CA LEU A 279 14.23 -26.50 -13.04
C LEU A 279 14.80 -26.65 -14.47
N GLU A 280 15.63 -27.68 -14.70
CA GLU A 280 16.21 -28.03 -16.01
C GLU A 280 15.16 -28.46 -17.04
N ASP A 281 13.98 -28.92 -16.60
CA ASP A 281 12.89 -29.30 -17.50
C ASP A 281 12.15 -28.08 -18.08
N SER A 282 12.57 -26.85 -17.76
CA SER A 282 11.98 -25.62 -18.29
C SER A 282 12.34 -25.44 -19.77
N GLU A 283 11.44 -24.92 -20.59
CA GLU A 283 11.66 -24.79 -22.04
C GLU A 283 11.24 -23.42 -22.56
N LEU A 284 11.99 -22.89 -23.53
CA LEU A 284 11.60 -21.71 -24.30
C LEU A 284 10.83 -22.13 -25.54
N ILE A 285 9.59 -21.66 -25.62
CA ILE A 285 8.72 -21.87 -26.78
C ILE A 285 8.77 -20.62 -27.65
N ALA A 286 9.20 -20.82 -28.90
CA ALA A 286 9.13 -19.82 -29.98
C ALA A 286 7.68 -19.63 -30.46
N GLY A 287 6.87 -18.98 -29.64
CA GLY A 287 5.47 -18.69 -29.88
C GLY A 287 4.71 -18.44 -28.58
N VAL A 288 3.51 -18.99 -28.47
CA VAL A 288 2.65 -18.79 -27.30
C VAL A 288 2.29 -20.14 -26.70
N ALA A 289 2.35 -20.19 -25.38
CA ALA A 289 1.84 -21.30 -24.59
C ALA A 289 1.02 -20.76 -23.42
N PHE A 290 -0.13 -21.39 -23.18
CA PHE A 290 -0.96 -21.13 -22.02
C PHE A 290 -1.61 -22.43 -21.53
N LYS A 291 -1.89 -22.45 -20.23
CA LYS A 291 -2.54 -23.57 -19.57
C LYS A 291 -3.92 -23.83 -20.17
N LYS A 292 -4.29 -25.10 -20.33
CA LYS A 292 -5.64 -25.52 -20.68
C LYS A 292 -6.66 -24.80 -19.78
N THR A 293 -7.60 -24.13 -20.40
CA THR A 293 -8.67 -23.41 -19.70
C THR A 293 -9.80 -24.37 -19.34
N PHE A 294 -10.78 -23.88 -18.57
CA PHE A 294 -11.95 -24.67 -18.19
C PHE A 294 -12.59 -25.30 -19.43
N SER A 295 -12.73 -26.62 -19.42
CA SER A 295 -13.19 -27.41 -20.55
C SER A 295 -14.47 -28.12 -20.18
N TYR A 296 -15.42 -28.08 -21.10
CA TYR A 296 -16.76 -28.65 -20.98
C TYR A 296 -16.81 -30.06 -21.60
N ALA A 297 -17.96 -30.73 -21.52
CA ALA A 297 -18.13 -32.07 -22.09
C ALA A 297 -17.84 -32.07 -23.61
N GLY A 298 -17.13 -33.09 -24.11
CA GLY A 298 -16.73 -33.19 -25.52
C GLY A 298 -15.34 -32.65 -25.87
N PHE A 299 -14.69 -31.90 -24.97
CA PHE A 299 -13.33 -31.38 -25.21
C PHE A 299 -12.26 -32.48 -25.42
N GLU A 300 -12.44 -33.64 -24.79
CA GLU A 300 -11.49 -34.76 -24.94
C GLU A 300 -11.53 -35.39 -26.34
N MET A 301 -12.66 -35.27 -27.04
CA MET A 301 -12.82 -35.75 -28.41
C MET A 301 -12.21 -34.80 -29.44
N GLN A 302 -11.85 -33.56 -29.06
CA GLN A 302 -11.24 -32.60 -29.98
C GLN A 302 -9.81 -33.02 -30.35
N PRO A 303 -9.39 -32.81 -31.61
CA PRO A 303 -8.03 -33.10 -32.05
C PRO A 303 -7.02 -32.31 -31.23
N LYS A 304 -5.92 -32.98 -30.84
CA LYS A 304 -4.90 -32.41 -29.96
C LYS A 304 -3.71 -31.83 -30.70
N LYS A 305 -3.61 -32.09 -32.01
CA LYS A 305 -2.53 -31.57 -32.86
C LYS A 305 -3.08 -31.16 -34.21
N TYR A 306 -2.68 -29.99 -34.68
CA TYR A 306 -3.01 -29.49 -36.02
C TYR A 306 -1.74 -28.94 -36.70
N GLU A 307 -1.64 -29.19 -38.00
CA GLU A 307 -0.64 -28.59 -38.88
C GLU A 307 -1.28 -27.44 -39.66
N ASN A 308 -0.59 -26.31 -39.71
CA ASN A 308 -1.04 -25.07 -40.33
C ASN A 308 -2.48 -24.63 -39.98
N PRO A 309 -2.90 -24.61 -38.69
CA PRO A 309 -4.27 -24.24 -38.36
C PRO A 309 -4.51 -22.73 -38.52
N LYS A 310 -5.73 -22.40 -38.94
CA LYS A 310 -6.28 -21.04 -38.84
C LYS A 310 -6.88 -20.81 -37.46
N ILE A 311 -6.56 -19.68 -36.84
CA ILE A 311 -6.91 -19.37 -35.45
C ILE A 311 -7.90 -18.20 -35.41
N ALA A 312 -9.05 -18.42 -34.81
CA ALA A 312 -10.04 -17.38 -34.50
C ALA A 312 -9.86 -16.89 -33.06
N LEU A 313 -9.67 -15.58 -32.89
CA LEU A 313 -9.57 -14.93 -31.58
C LEU A 313 -10.86 -14.15 -31.32
N LEU A 314 -11.62 -14.55 -30.31
CA LEU A 314 -12.95 -14.04 -30.01
C LEU A 314 -13.00 -13.38 -28.62
N ASN A 315 -13.77 -12.31 -28.53
CA ASN A 315 -14.18 -11.66 -27.29
C ASN A 315 -15.71 -11.76 -27.12
N VAL A 316 -16.25 -12.94 -27.43
CA VAL A 316 -17.69 -13.25 -27.42
C VAL A 316 -17.91 -14.54 -26.65
N GLU A 317 -18.93 -14.56 -25.81
CA GLU A 317 -19.37 -15.80 -25.15
C GLU A 317 -20.10 -16.70 -26.16
N LEU A 318 -19.72 -17.98 -26.18
CA LEU A 318 -20.39 -19.01 -26.98
C LEU A 318 -21.30 -19.83 -26.06
N GLU A 319 -22.11 -19.11 -25.29
CA GLU A 319 -23.12 -19.64 -24.38
C GLU A 319 -24.46 -18.97 -24.69
N LEU A 320 -25.53 -19.65 -24.28
CA LEU A 320 -26.89 -19.18 -24.44
C LEU A 320 -27.15 -18.17 -23.31
N LYS A 321 -27.04 -16.88 -23.64
CA LYS A 321 -27.21 -15.78 -22.69
C LYS A 321 -27.95 -14.62 -23.34
N ALA A 322 -28.79 -13.95 -22.55
CA ALA A 322 -29.48 -12.74 -22.99
C ALA A 322 -28.47 -11.61 -23.30
N GLU A 323 -28.59 -10.96 -24.45
CA GLU A 323 -27.68 -9.87 -24.88
C GLU A 323 -27.74 -8.63 -23.98
N LYS A 324 -28.70 -8.54 -23.04
CA LYS A 324 -28.82 -7.45 -22.07
C LYS A 324 -29.27 -7.97 -20.70
N ASP A 325 -28.57 -7.52 -19.65
CA ASP A 325 -28.86 -7.86 -18.24
C ASP A 325 -30.27 -7.41 -17.75
N ASN A 326 -30.97 -6.56 -18.50
CA ASN A 326 -32.31 -6.03 -18.18
C ASN A 326 -33.40 -6.39 -19.20
N ALA A 327 -33.17 -7.39 -20.07
CA ALA A 327 -34.20 -7.83 -21.01
C ALA A 327 -35.16 -8.81 -20.33
N GLU A 328 -36.34 -8.32 -19.93
CA GLU A 328 -37.44 -9.18 -19.49
C GLU A 328 -38.31 -9.58 -20.68
N VAL A 329 -38.32 -10.87 -21.02
CA VAL A 329 -39.24 -11.39 -22.04
C VAL A 329 -40.55 -11.78 -21.38
N ARG A 330 -41.63 -11.05 -21.69
CA ARG A 330 -42.97 -11.35 -21.18
C ARG A 330 -43.66 -12.37 -22.08
N VAL A 331 -43.69 -13.61 -21.63
CA VAL A 331 -44.31 -14.72 -22.33
C VAL A 331 -45.79 -14.82 -21.95
N LYS A 332 -46.69 -14.88 -22.95
CA LYS A 332 -48.16 -14.96 -22.72
C LYS A 332 -48.74 -16.34 -23.00
N SER A 333 -48.11 -17.13 -23.86
CA SER A 333 -48.52 -18.50 -24.24
C SER A 333 -47.37 -19.49 -24.11
N VAL A 334 -47.68 -20.79 -24.08
CA VAL A 334 -46.66 -21.87 -24.10
C VAL A 334 -45.94 -21.92 -25.45
N GLU A 335 -46.64 -21.58 -26.53
CA GLU A 335 -46.08 -21.51 -27.89
C GLU A 335 -45.01 -20.42 -28.01
N ASP A 336 -45.25 -19.24 -27.41
CA ASP A 336 -44.28 -18.15 -27.36
C ASP A 336 -43.01 -18.57 -26.61
N TYR A 337 -43.14 -19.37 -25.54
CA TYR A 337 -42.00 -19.89 -24.78
C TYR A 337 -41.13 -20.80 -25.66
N GLN A 338 -41.75 -21.75 -26.38
CA GLN A 338 -41.01 -22.66 -27.26
C GLN A 338 -40.33 -21.90 -28.40
N ALA A 339 -40.99 -20.91 -28.99
CA ALA A 339 -40.41 -20.08 -30.04
C ALA A 339 -39.17 -19.30 -29.57
N ILE A 340 -39.16 -18.83 -28.32
CA ILE A 340 -37.98 -18.17 -27.71
C ILE A 340 -36.84 -19.17 -27.56
N VAL A 341 -37.11 -20.35 -27.02
CA VAL A 341 -36.11 -21.41 -26.85
C VAL A 341 -35.51 -21.77 -28.21
N ASP A 342 -36.35 -22.06 -29.21
CA ASP A 342 -35.90 -22.40 -30.56
C ASP A 342 -35.08 -21.26 -31.20
N ALA A 343 -35.48 -20.00 -30.99
CA ALA A 343 -34.72 -18.85 -31.45
C ALA A 343 -33.35 -18.73 -30.77
N GLU A 344 -33.25 -18.97 -29.47
CA GLU A 344 -31.97 -18.96 -28.74
C GLU A 344 -31.03 -20.06 -29.24
N TRP A 345 -31.56 -21.27 -29.50
CA TRP A 345 -30.80 -22.36 -30.12
C TRP A 345 -30.33 -21.99 -31.52
N ASN A 346 -31.21 -21.42 -32.36
CA ASN A 346 -30.85 -21.00 -33.71
C ASN A 346 -29.75 -19.93 -33.70
N ILE A 347 -29.83 -18.93 -32.80
CA ILE A 347 -28.78 -17.91 -32.66
C ILE A 347 -27.43 -18.54 -32.27
N LEU A 348 -27.45 -19.52 -31.37
CA LEU A 348 -26.23 -20.23 -30.99
C LEU A 348 -25.66 -21.02 -32.17
N TYR A 349 -26.46 -21.86 -32.83
CA TYR A 349 -26.02 -22.63 -33.99
C TYR A 349 -25.55 -21.74 -35.14
N ASP A 350 -26.21 -20.61 -35.40
CA ASP A 350 -25.79 -19.64 -36.41
C ASP A 350 -24.40 -19.06 -36.11
N LYS A 351 -24.09 -18.77 -34.84
CA LYS A 351 -22.75 -18.34 -34.42
C LYS A 351 -21.73 -19.45 -34.68
N LEU A 352 -22.03 -20.68 -34.28
CA LEU A 352 -21.11 -21.81 -34.45
C LEU A 352 -20.86 -22.13 -35.93
N GLU A 353 -21.91 -22.10 -36.74
CA GLU A 353 -21.86 -22.34 -38.19
C GLU A 353 -21.05 -21.27 -38.91
N LYS A 354 -21.17 -19.99 -38.51
CA LYS A 354 -20.34 -18.90 -39.04
C LYS A 354 -18.85 -19.12 -38.76
N ILE A 355 -18.51 -19.61 -37.57
CA ILE A 355 -17.12 -19.94 -37.23
C ILE A 355 -16.62 -21.09 -38.09
N TYR A 356 -17.41 -22.14 -38.25
CA TYR A 356 -17.06 -23.27 -39.12
C TYR A 356 -16.86 -22.84 -40.58
N LYS A 357 -17.79 -22.04 -41.14
CA LYS A 357 -17.71 -21.50 -42.50
C LYS A 357 -16.51 -20.59 -42.73
N SER A 358 -16.01 -19.91 -41.70
CA SER A 358 -14.79 -19.11 -41.78
C SER A 358 -13.52 -19.94 -42.04
N GLY A 359 -13.57 -21.25 -41.78
CA GLY A 359 -12.44 -22.16 -41.95
C GLY A 359 -11.42 -22.09 -40.80
N ALA A 360 -11.74 -21.43 -39.69
CA ALA A 360 -10.94 -21.48 -38.47
C ALA A 360 -10.93 -22.90 -37.90
N LYS A 361 -9.76 -23.42 -37.50
CA LYS A 361 -9.61 -24.74 -36.86
C LYS A 361 -9.41 -24.66 -35.34
N VAL A 362 -8.85 -23.55 -34.87
CA VAL A 362 -8.60 -23.30 -33.45
C VAL A 362 -9.35 -22.03 -33.05
N ILE A 363 -10.19 -22.12 -32.02
CA ILE A 363 -11.07 -21.03 -31.57
C ILE A 363 -10.72 -20.69 -30.13
N LEU A 364 -10.24 -19.47 -29.91
CA LEU A 364 -9.91 -18.98 -28.58
C LEU A 364 -10.88 -17.87 -28.21
N SER A 365 -11.63 -18.05 -27.12
CA SER A 365 -12.49 -16.99 -26.59
C SER A 365 -12.00 -16.52 -25.22
N LYS A 366 -12.01 -15.20 -25.01
CA LYS A 366 -11.83 -14.60 -23.68
C LYS A 366 -12.97 -15.01 -22.73
N LEU A 367 -14.16 -15.22 -23.27
CA LEU A 367 -15.35 -15.56 -22.51
C LEU A 367 -15.59 -17.09 -22.51
N PRO A 368 -16.50 -17.59 -21.65
CA PRO A 368 -16.86 -19.01 -21.63
C PRO A 368 -17.43 -19.53 -22.96
N ILE A 369 -17.29 -20.83 -23.20
CA ILE A 369 -17.85 -21.57 -24.34
C ILE A 369 -18.68 -22.70 -23.75
N GLY A 370 -19.97 -22.81 -24.07
CA GLY A 370 -20.86 -23.79 -23.45
C GLY A 370 -20.64 -25.24 -23.91
N ASP A 371 -21.26 -26.20 -23.20
CA ASP A 371 -21.19 -27.64 -23.53
C ASP A 371 -21.65 -27.93 -24.96
N VAL A 372 -22.81 -27.39 -25.37
CA VAL A 372 -23.37 -27.55 -26.72
C VAL A 372 -22.39 -27.09 -27.80
N ALA A 373 -21.79 -25.91 -27.59
CA ALA A 373 -20.82 -25.36 -28.52
C ALA A 373 -19.55 -26.23 -28.59
N THR A 374 -19.09 -26.71 -27.43
CA THR A 374 -17.90 -27.58 -27.32
C THR A 374 -18.11 -28.90 -28.07
N GLN A 375 -19.29 -29.52 -27.94
CA GLN A 375 -19.65 -30.74 -28.65
C GLN A 375 -19.78 -30.50 -30.15
N TYR A 376 -20.49 -29.46 -30.58
CA TYR A 376 -20.62 -29.10 -32.00
C TYR A 376 -19.26 -28.89 -32.68
N PHE A 377 -18.30 -28.29 -31.97
CA PHE A 377 -16.93 -28.13 -32.44
C PHE A 377 -16.15 -29.45 -32.48
N ALA A 378 -16.32 -30.31 -31.48
CA ALA A 378 -15.70 -31.64 -31.49
C ALA A 378 -16.15 -32.48 -32.69
N ASP A 379 -17.44 -32.49 -33.01
CA ASP A 379 -18.01 -33.22 -34.15
C ASP A 379 -17.49 -32.74 -35.52
N ARG A 380 -16.87 -31.55 -35.58
CA ARG A 380 -16.36 -30.90 -36.81
C ARG A 380 -14.84 -30.76 -36.82
N ASP A 381 -14.15 -31.48 -35.95
CA ASP A 381 -12.69 -31.43 -35.80
C ASP A 381 -12.17 -30.00 -35.52
N LEU A 382 -12.90 -29.22 -34.73
CA LEU A 382 -12.53 -27.88 -34.29
C LEU A 382 -12.07 -27.90 -32.83
N PHE A 383 -10.94 -27.26 -32.56
CA PHE A 383 -10.46 -27.05 -31.20
C PHE A 383 -11.03 -25.74 -30.65
N CYS A 384 -11.55 -25.77 -29.42
CA CYS A 384 -12.00 -24.55 -28.76
C CYS A 384 -11.48 -24.43 -27.32
N ALA A 385 -11.09 -23.22 -26.93
CA ALA A 385 -10.75 -22.88 -25.55
C ALA A 385 -11.47 -21.59 -25.13
N GLY A 386 -12.32 -21.68 -24.12
CA GLY A 386 -12.99 -20.54 -23.50
C GLY A 386 -12.23 -20.03 -22.28
N ARG A 387 -12.55 -18.81 -21.80
CA ARG A 387 -11.91 -18.19 -20.62
C ARG A 387 -10.40 -17.99 -20.76
N VAL A 388 -9.92 -17.72 -21.97
CA VAL A 388 -8.50 -17.41 -22.22
C VAL A 388 -8.18 -16.04 -21.61
N GLN A 389 -7.05 -15.94 -20.91
CA GLN A 389 -6.61 -14.67 -20.34
C GLN A 389 -6.37 -13.63 -21.44
N GLU A 390 -6.70 -12.37 -21.16
CA GLU A 390 -6.56 -11.29 -22.14
C GLU A 390 -5.10 -11.11 -22.61
N GLU A 391 -4.14 -11.31 -21.71
CA GLU A 391 -2.71 -11.27 -22.03
C GLU A 391 -2.31 -12.37 -23.02
N ASP A 392 -2.77 -13.61 -22.80
CA ASP A 392 -2.50 -14.73 -23.69
C ASP A 392 -3.20 -14.57 -25.05
N LEU A 393 -4.40 -13.97 -25.07
CA LEU A 393 -5.12 -13.67 -26.31
C LEU A 393 -4.36 -12.61 -27.14
N LYS A 394 -3.89 -11.53 -26.51
CA LYS A 394 -3.05 -10.50 -27.16
C LYS A 394 -1.71 -11.08 -27.64
N ARG A 395 -1.10 -11.97 -26.87
CA ARG A 395 0.15 -12.64 -27.25
C ARG A 395 -0.06 -13.55 -28.47
N THR A 396 -1.17 -14.28 -28.50
CA THR A 396 -1.54 -15.13 -29.65
C THR A 396 -1.84 -14.28 -30.89
N MET A 397 -2.51 -13.14 -30.72
CA MET A 397 -2.76 -12.14 -31.76
C MET A 397 -1.43 -11.65 -32.38
N MET A 398 -0.46 -11.27 -31.55
CA MET A 398 0.84 -10.78 -32.02
C MET A 398 1.68 -11.88 -32.66
N ALA A 399 1.67 -13.10 -32.11
CA ALA A 399 2.44 -14.22 -32.65
C ALA A 399 1.87 -14.73 -33.98
N CYS A 400 0.59 -15.11 -33.98
CA CYS A 400 -0.07 -15.76 -35.11
C CYS A 400 -0.60 -14.76 -36.16
N GLY A 401 -0.63 -13.46 -35.83
CA GLY A 401 -1.03 -12.38 -36.73
C GLY A 401 -2.53 -12.24 -36.97
N GLY A 402 -3.38 -12.88 -36.16
CA GLY A 402 -4.84 -12.71 -36.23
C GLY A 402 -5.33 -11.42 -35.58
N SER A 403 -6.63 -11.13 -35.68
CA SER A 403 -7.28 -9.99 -35.00
C SER A 403 -8.33 -10.49 -34.01
N ILE A 404 -8.39 -9.85 -32.83
CA ILE A 404 -9.42 -10.14 -31.83
C ILE A 404 -10.76 -9.58 -32.32
N GLN A 405 -11.77 -10.43 -32.41
CA GLN A 405 -13.11 -10.07 -32.87
C GLN A 405 -14.13 -10.04 -31.72
N THR A 406 -14.93 -8.98 -31.69
CA THR A 406 -16.04 -8.82 -30.72
C THR A 406 -17.37 -9.33 -31.28
N SER A 407 -17.42 -9.77 -32.54
CA SER A 407 -18.59 -10.39 -33.16
C SER A 407 -18.17 -11.56 -34.04
N VAL A 408 -19.08 -12.51 -34.23
CA VAL A 408 -18.88 -13.70 -35.06
C VAL A 408 -19.21 -13.42 -36.54
N ASN A 409 -19.90 -12.32 -36.84
CA ASN A 409 -20.31 -11.99 -38.20
C ASN A 409 -19.15 -11.53 -39.10
N SER A 410 -18.05 -11.05 -38.53
CA SER A 410 -16.90 -10.47 -39.24
C SER A 410 -15.68 -11.40 -39.29
N LEU A 411 -15.89 -12.72 -39.29
CA LEU A 411 -14.82 -13.72 -39.41
C LEU A 411 -14.45 -13.93 -40.88
N THR A 412 -13.62 -13.05 -41.42
CA THR A 412 -13.00 -13.21 -42.75
C THR A 412 -11.64 -13.88 -42.66
N ASN A 413 -11.12 -14.41 -43.78
CA ASN A 413 -9.80 -15.05 -43.81
C ASN A 413 -8.65 -14.12 -43.35
N ASP A 414 -8.78 -12.80 -43.57
CA ASP A 414 -7.75 -11.81 -43.19
C ASP A 414 -7.65 -11.59 -41.68
N VAL A 415 -8.71 -11.94 -40.95
CA VAL A 415 -8.80 -11.79 -39.50
C VAL A 415 -8.21 -13.00 -38.77
N LEU A 416 -8.15 -14.15 -39.45
CA LEU A 416 -7.69 -15.41 -38.85
C LEU A 416 -6.17 -15.43 -38.74
N GLY A 417 -5.68 -15.78 -37.55
CA GLY A 417 -4.25 -16.02 -37.34
C GLY A 417 -3.81 -17.33 -37.98
N GLN A 418 -2.50 -17.47 -38.21
CA GLN A 418 -1.89 -18.68 -38.73
C GLN A 418 -0.69 -19.07 -37.85
N CYS A 419 -0.53 -20.36 -37.57
CA CYS A 419 0.69 -20.92 -36.99
C CYS A 419 1.07 -22.19 -37.72
N ALA A 420 2.34 -22.61 -37.65
CA ALA A 420 2.79 -23.83 -38.31
C ALA A 420 2.26 -25.08 -37.62
N VAL A 421 2.32 -25.11 -36.29
CA VAL A 421 1.85 -26.25 -35.49
C VAL A 421 1.12 -25.75 -34.24
N PHE A 422 -0.03 -26.35 -33.98
CA PHE A 422 -0.72 -26.27 -32.71
C PHE A 422 -0.73 -27.64 -32.05
N GLU A 423 -0.38 -27.72 -30.78
CA GLU A 423 -0.45 -28.95 -30.01
C GLU A 423 -0.91 -28.71 -28.55
N GLU A 424 -1.76 -29.60 -28.05
CA GLU A 424 -2.09 -29.70 -26.63
C GLU A 424 -1.22 -30.81 -26.01
N VAL A 425 -0.19 -30.41 -25.29
CA VAL A 425 0.78 -31.33 -24.65
C VAL A 425 0.59 -31.31 -23.15
N GLN A 426 0.71 -32.47 -22.52
CA GLN A 426 0.76 -32.56 -21.08
C GLN A 426 2.16 -32.18 -20.57
N VAL A 427 2.26 -31.07 -19.84
CA VAL A 427 3.49 -30.62 -19.19
C VAL A 427 3.30 -30.79 -17.69
N GLY A 428 3.97 -31.79 -17.11
CA GLY A 428 3.76 -32.18 -15.71
C GLY A 428 2.35 -32.73 -15.47
N GLY A 429 1.64 -32.18 -14.49
CA GLY A 429 0.26 -32.58 -14.17
C GLY A 429 -0.82 -31.86 -14.99
N GLU A 430 -0.45 -30.88 -15.81
CA GLU A 430 -1.40 -29.99 -16.49
C GLU A 430 -1.23 -30.05 -18.01
N ARG A 431 -2.32 -29.85 -18.76
CA ARG A 431 -2.25 -29.73 -20.21
C ARG A 431 -2.04 -28.28 -20.63
N TYR A 432 -1.19 -28.07 -21.62
CA TYR A 432 -0.83 -26.77 -22.17
C TYR A 432 -1.13 -26.74 -23.66
N ASN A 433 -1.73 -25.64 -24.10
CA ASN A 433 -1.93 -25.34 -25.51
C ASN A 433 -0.71 -24.59 -26.01
N ILE A 434 -0.03 -25.13 -27.01
CA ILE A 434 1.23 -24.61 -27.53
C ILE A 434 1.08 -24.27 -29.01
N PHE A 435 1.47 -23.05 -29.37
CA PHE A 435 1.50 -22.53 -30.73
C PHE A 435 2.95 -22.35 -31.14
N LYS A 436 3.43 -23.15 -32.11
CA LYS A 436 4.81 -23.13 -32.63
C LYS A 436 4.85 -22.65 -34.08
N GLY A 437 5.98 -22.06 -34.46
CA GLY A 437 6.26 -21.66 -35.84
C GLY A 437 5.31 -20.58 -36.34
N CYS A 438 5.15 -19.50 -35.56
CA CYS A 438 4.29 -18.41 -35.94
C CYS A 438 4.99 -17.46 -36.93
N PRO A 439 4.35 -17.04 -38.05
CA PRO A 439 4.98 -16.21 -39.08
C PRO A 439 5.46 -14.85 -38.55
N LYS A 440 4.76 -14.31 -37.55
CA LYS A 440 5.10 -13.05 -36.87
C LYS A 440 5.48 -13.35 -35.42
N ALA A 441 6.40 -14.29 -35.17
CA ALA A 441 6.86 -14.66 -33.81
C ALA A 441 7.62 -13.53 -33.09
N LYS A 442 6.92 -12.43 -32.76
CA LYS A 442 7.39 -11.31 -31.92
C LYS A 442 7.09 -11.54 -30.44
N THR A 443 6.84 -12.79 -30.06
CA THR A 443 6.38 -13.22 -28.74
C THR A 443 6.94 -14.62 -28.48
N CYS A 444 7.47 -14.84 -27.29
CA CYS A 444 7.95 -16.14 -26.84
C CYS A 444 7.38 -16.45 -25.45
N THR A 445 7.14 -17.72 -25.14
CA THR A 445 6.75 -18.17 -23.79
C THR A 445 7.84 -19.04 -23.20
N ILE A 446 8.30 -18.69 -22.00
CA ILE A 446 9.12 -19.57 -21.16
C ILE A 446 8.18 -20.42 -20.32
N ILE A 447 8.19 -21.73 -20.51
CA ILE A 447 7.55 -22.67 -19.58
C ILE A 447 8.57 -22.98 -18.49
N LEU A 448 8.24 -22.60 -17.26
CA LEU A 448 9.07 -22.76 -16.09
C LEU A 448 8.56 -23.94 -15.27
N ARG A 449 9.39 -24.96 -15.09
CA ARG A 449 9.08 -26.14 -14.28
C ARG A 449 9.84 -26.08 -12.97
N GLY A 450 9.28 -26.66 -11.92
CA GLY A 450 9.94 -26.73 -10.62
C GLY A 450 9.22 -27.61 -9.60
N GLY A 451 9.85 -27.85 -8.47
CA GLY A 451 9.24 -28.64 -7.39
C GLY A 451 8.17 -27.85 -6.63
N SER A 452 8.57 -26.73 -6.02
CA SER A 452 7.71 -25.94 -5.14
C SER A 452 7.32 -24.59 -5.76
N GLU A 453 6.10 -24.13 -5.45
CA GLU A 453 5.57 -22.86 -5.96
C GLU A 453 6.42 -21.66 -5.54
N GLN A 454 6.96 -21.69 -4.32
CA GLN A 454 7.82 -20.62 -3.80
C GLN A 454 9.10 -20.46 -4.61
N PHE A 455 9.73 -21.58 -4.99
CA PHE A 455 10.94 -21.54 -5.82
C PHE A 455 10.64 -21.09 -7.25
N MET A 456 9.47 -21.45 -7.80
CA MET A 456 9.06 -20.97 -9.13
C MET A 456 8.79 -19.47 -9.15
N GLU A 457 8.15 -18.95 -8.10
CA GLU A 457 7.88 -17.53 -7.94
C GLU A 457 9.19 -16.74 -7.93
N GLU A 458 10.20 -17.21 -7.20
CA GLU A 458 11.52 -16.57 -7.18
C GLU A 458 12.29 -16.77 -8.49
N THR A 459 12.14 -17.92 -9.15
CA THR A 459 12.76 -18.17 -10.46
C THR A 459 12.17 -17.25 -11.53
N GLU A 460 10.85 -17.06 -11.57
CA GLU A 460 10.18 -16.13 -12.49
C GLU A 460 10.72 -14.71 -12.32
N ARG A 461 10.88 -14.25 -11.08
CA ARG A 461 11.48 -12.93 -10.77
C ARG A 461 12.94 -12.86 -11.21
N SER A 462 13.70 -13.89 -10.89
CA SER A 462 15.12 -14.00 -11.28
C SER A 462 15.31 -13.86 -12.79
N LEU A 463 14.46 -14.56 -13.57
CA LEU A 463 14.44 -14.49 -15.02
C LEU A 463 13.98 -13.13 -15.52
N HIS A 464 12.97 -12.52 -14.91
CA HIS A 464 12.51 -11.18 -15.26
C HIS A 464 13.65 -10.15 -15.19
N ASP A 465 14.46 -10.19 -14.14
CA ASP A 465 15.58 -9.25 -13.98
C ASP A 465 16.71 -9.54 -14.98
N ALA A 466 16.98 -10.83 -15.27
CA ALA A 466 17.95 -11.20 -16.30
C ALA A 466 17.49 -10.72 -17.69
N ILE A 467 16.20 -10.88 -18.02
CA ILE A 467 15.59 -10.37 -19.24
C ILE A 467 15.76 -8.85 -19.32
N MET A 468 15.51 -8.13 -18.22
CA MET A 468 15.68 -6.68 -18.14
C MET A 468 17.13 -6.27 -18.40
N ILE A 469 18.11 -6.93 -17.76
CA ILE A 469 19.54 -6.65 -17.96
C ILE A 469 19.96 -6.88 -19.39
N VAL A 470 19.63 -8.05 -19.97
CA VAL A 470 19.98 -8.38 -21.36
C VAL A 470 19.37 -7.36 -22.32
N ARG A 471 18.09 -7.02 -22.13
CA ARG A 471 17.41 -6.00 -22.94
C ARG A 471 18.06 -4.62 -22.81
N ARG A 472 18.52 -4.24 -21.62
CA ARG A 472 19.22 -2.95 -21.40
C ARG A 472 20.61 -2.95 -22.03
N THR A 473 21.29 -4.08 -21.99
CA THR A 473 22.61 -4.29 -22.62
C THR A 473 22.53 -4.21 -24.15
N ILE A 474 21.43 -4.70 -24.76
CA ILE A 474 21.22 -4.55 -26.21
C ILE A 474 20.97 -3.09 -26.60
N LYS A 475 20.31 -2.31 -25.73
CA LYS A 475 20.05 -0.88 -25.99
C LYS A 475 21.27 0.00 -25.76
N ASN A 476 22.04 -0.30 -24.72
CA ASN A 476 23.22 0.44 -24.32
C ASN A 476 24.41 -0.51 -24.30
N ASP A 477 25.33 -0.30 -25.25
CA ASP A 477 26.46 -1.21 -25.46
C ASP A 477 27.61 -1.02 -24.46
N SER A 478 27.42 -0.22 -23.41
CA SER A 478 28.48 0.11 -22.45
C SER A 478 28.35 -0.70 -21.16
N VAL A 479 29.43 -1.40 -20.82
CA VAL A 479 29.53 -2.25 -19.62
C VAL A 479 30.65 -1.78 -18.70
N VAL A 480 30.53 -2.13 -17.43
CA VAL A 480 31.50 -1.84 -16.37
C VAL A 480 31.72 -3.08 -15.52
N ALA A 481 32.84 -3.13 -14.80
CA ALA A 481 33.15 -4.21 -13.86
C ALA A 481 32.22 -4.16 -12.63
N GLY A 482 31.61 -5.28 -12.26
CA GLY A 482 30.74 -5.38 -11.08
C GLY A 482 31.50 -5.53 -9.76
N GLY A 483 30.82 -6.10 -8.75
CA GLY A 483 31.45 -6.51 -7.48
C GLY A 483 32.08 -5.38 -6.66
N GLY A 484 31.55 -4.16 -6.76
CA GLY A 484 32.02 -2.99 -6.00
C GLY A 484 33.26 -2.29 -6.57
N ALA A 485 33.75 -2.70 -7.74
CA ALA A 485 34.93 -2.11 -8.38
C ALA A 485 34.69 -0.63 -8.76
N ILE A 486 33.56 -0.36 -9.40
CA ILE A 486 33.20 1.01 -9.82
C ILE A 486 32.96 1.92 -8.63
N GLU A 487 32.27 1.44 -7.59
CA GLU A 487 32.09 2.22 -6.36
C GLU A 487 33.43 2.58 -5.71
N MET A 488 34.41 1.68 -5.75
CA MET A 488 35.74 1.95 -5.24
C MET A 488 36.48 2.99 -6.11
N GLU A 489 36.44 2.86 -7.43
CA GLU A 489 37.09 3.83 -8.33
C GLU A 489 36.45 5.23 -8.21
N LEU A 490 35.13 5.29 -8.11
CA LEU A 490 34.40 6.53 -7.85
C LEU A 490 34.74 7.12 -6.49
N SER A 491 34.88 6.30 -5.45
CA SER A 491 35.28 6.76 -4.12
C SER A 491 36.67 7.40 -4.15
N LYS A 492 37.63 6.79 -4.87
CA LYS A 492 38.98 7.32 -5.06
C LYS A 492 38.93 8.65 -5.80
N TYR A 493 38.29 8.68 -6.97
CA TYR A 493 38.19 9.88 -7.81
C TYR A 493 37.54 11.06 -7.06
N LEU A 494 36.41 10.83 -6.40
CA LEU A 494 35.73 11.87 -5.63
C LEU A 494 36.55 12.33 -4.42
N ARG A 495 37.33 11.43 -3.81
CA ARG A 495 38.21 11.79 -2.70
C ARG A 495 39.38 12.65 -3.15
N ASP A 496 39.96 12.37 -4.30
CA ASP A 496 41.00 13.21 -4.90
C ASP A 496 40.41 14.58 -5.28
N TYR A 497 39.25 14.59 -5.93
CA TYR A 497 38.54 15.82 -6.27
C TYR A 497 38.17 16.65 -5.04
N SER A 498 37.79 16.02 -3.93
CA SER A 498 37.47 16.72 -2.68
C SER A 498 38.64 17.55 -2.17
N ARG A 499 39.89 17.08 -2.35
CA ARG A 499 41.11 17.82 -1.94
C ARG A 499 41.39 19.05 -2.80
N THR A 500 40.87 19.09 -4.03
CA THR A 500 41.05 20.23 -4.94
C THR A 500 40.07 21.37 -4.65
N ILE A 501 38.94 21.08 -4.01
CA ILE A 501 37.91 22.08 -3.69
C ILE A 501 38.14 22.64 -2.28
N PRO A 502 38.19 23.97 -2.11
CA PRO A 502 38.21 24.58 -0.78
C PRO A 502 36.80 24.65 -0.14
N GLY A 503 36.76 24.67 1.19
CA GLY A 503 35.56 24.97 1.97
C GLY A 503 34.71 23.76 2.34
N LYS A 504 33.45 24.00 2.75
CA LYS A 504 32.57 22.97 3.32
C LYS A 504 32.26 21.81 2.36
N MET A 505 32.31 22.08 1.04
CA MET A 505 32.08 21.06 0.01
C MET A 505 33.12 19.94 0.03
N GLN A 506 34.36 20.23 0.44
CA GLN A 506 35.43 19.23 0.58
C GLN A 506 35.01 18.07 1.48
N LEU A 507 34.49 18.39 2.67
CA LEU A 507 34.08 17.39 3.66
C LEU A 507 32.89 16.57 3.16
N LEU A 508 31.92 17.22 2.49
CA LEU A 508 30.71 16.59 1.98
C LEU A 508 30.97 15.64 0.80
N ILE A 509 31.83 16.03 -0.14
CA ILE A 509 32.24 15.15 -1.24
C ILE A 509 33.06 13.97 -0.70
N GLY A 510 33.93 14.22 0.28
CA GLY A 510 34.63 13.14 0.98
C GLY A 510 33.70 12.17 1.71
N ALA A 511 32.61 12.67 2.31
CA ALA A 511 31.58 11.85 2.94
C ALA A 511 30.79 11.03 1.90
N TYR A 512 30.47 11.63 0.76
CA TYR A 512 29.84 10.93 -0.37
C TYR A 512 30.74 9.78 -0.88
N ALA A 513 32.04 10.06 -1.08
CA ALA A 513 33.02 9.06 -1.48
C ALA A 513 33.09 7.89 -0.48
N LYS A 514 33.11 8.19 0.82
CA LYS A 514 33.11 7.17 1.88
C LYS A 514 31.82 6.33 1.91
N ALA A 515 30.68 6.92 1.57
CA ALA A 515 29.41 6.20 1.51
C ALA A 515 29.41 5.14 0.41
N LEU A 516 30.04 5.39 -0.75
CA LEU A 516 30.10 4.43 -1.87
C LEU A 516 30.76 3.09 -1.48
N GLU A 517 31.70 3.13 -0.53
CA GLU A 517 32.39 1.92 -0.06
C GLU A 517 31.46 0.93 0.68
N ILE A 518 30.21 1.29 0.99
CA ILE A 518 29.26 0.37 1.61
C ILE A 518 28.91 -0.82 0.72
N ILE A 519 28.93 -0.65 -0.61
CA ILE A 519 28.61 -1.73 -1.55
C ILE A 519 29.64 -2.86 -1.46
N PRO A 520 30.95 -2.63 -1.69
CA PRO A 520 31.96 -3.67 -1.52
C PRO A 520 32.04 -4.15 -0.06
N ARG A 521 31.84 -3.26 0.94
CA ARG A 521 31.79 -3.67 2.35
C ARG A 521 30.71 -4.71 2.59
N GLN A 522 29.50 -4.42 2.13
CA GLN A 522 28.35 -5.27 2.36
C GLN A 522 28.45 -6.60 1.61
N LEU A 523 29.06 -6.57 0.42
CA LEU A 523 29.35 -7.77 -0.35
C LEU A 523 30.27 -8.72 0.43
N CYS A 524 31.27 -8.19 1.13
CA CYS A 524 32.15 -8.96 2.01
C CYS A 524 31.39 -9.49 3.24
N ASP A 525 30.61 -8.63 3.91
CA ASP A 525 29.82 -9.00 5.10
C ASP A 525 28.86 -10.15 4.79
N ASN A 526 28.16 -10.09 3.66
CA ASN A 526 27.23 -11.15 3.22
C ASN A 526 27.95 -12.43 2.80
N ALA A 527 29.20 -12.34 2.37
CA ALA A 527 30.02 -13.50 2.05
C ALA A 527 30.66 -14.16 3.29
N GLY A 528 30.65 -13.47 4.44
CA GLY A 528 31.27 -13.91 5.70
C GLY A 528 32.74 -13.51 5.86
N PHE A 529 33.24 -12.58 5.03
CA PHE A 529 34.64 -12.16 5.06
C PHE A 529 34.85 -10.96 5.99
N ASP A 530 36.10 -10.74 6.41
CA ASP A 530 36.46 -9.49 7.07
C ASP A 530 36.50 -8.35 6.04
N ALA A 531 35.42 -7.57 6.05
CA ALA A 531 35.26 -6.40 5.18
C ALA A 531 36.40 -5.39 5.32
N THR A 532 37.03 -5.30 6.50
CA THR A 532 38.10 -4.33 6.79
C THR A 532 39.36 -4.65 5.98
N ASN A 533 39.80 -5.90 6.03
CA ASN A 533 40.98 -6.35 5.31
C ASN A 533 40.79 -6.26 3.79
N ILE A 534 39.65 -6.72 3.28
CA ILE A 534 39.35 -6.69 1.85
C ILE A 534 39.23 -5.24 1.34
N LEU A 535 38.53 -4.36 2.05
CA LEU A 535 38.45 -2.94 1.66
C LEU A 535 39.82 -2.26 1.62
N ASN A 536 40.69 -2.54 2.57
CA ASN A 536 42.03 -1.96 2.59
C ASN A 536 42.90 -2.48 1.45
N LYS A 537 42.87 -3.79 1.18
CA LYS A 537 43.52 -4.38 -0.01
C LYS A 537 42.99 -3.78 -1.31
N LEU A 538 41.66 -3.65 -1.42
CA LEU A 538 40.99 -3.12 -2.60
C LEU A 538 41.39 -1.65 -2.85
N ARG A 539 41.35 -0.81 -1.81
CA ARG A 539 41.83 0.58 -1.87
C ARG A 539 43.29 0.66 -2.32
N ALA A 540 44.17 -0.20 -1.81
CA ALA A 540 45.58 -0.21 -2.19
C ALA A 540 45.77 -0.56 -3.68
N LYS A 541 45.06 -1.56 -4.20
CA LYS A 541 45.10 -1.92 -5.63
C LYS A 541 44.52 -0.84 -6.54
N HIS A 542 43.39 -0.25 -6.18
CA HIS A 542 42.82 0.88 -6.93
C HIS A 542 43.75 2.10 -6.92
N ALA A 543 44.43 2.38 -5.81
CA ALA A 543 45.43 3.45 -5.74
C ALA A 543 46.62 3.19 -6.68
N GLN A 544 46.99 1.92 -6.90
CA GLN A 544 48.04 1.50 -7.85
C GLN A 544 47.59 1.51 -9.33
N GLY A 545 46.32 1.83 -9.62
CA GLY A 545 45.78 1.95 -10.99
C GLY A 545 44.88 0.81 -11.45
N GLY A 546 44.57 -0.18 -10.60
CA GLY A 546 43.66 -1.27 -10.93
C GLY A 546 42.19 -0.89 -10.82
N MET A 547 41.61 -0.27 -11.87
CA MET A 547 40.23 0.23 -11.84
C MET A 547 39.13 -0.86 -11.87
N TRP A 548 39.45 -2.05 -12.36
CA TRP A 548 38.51 -3.17 -12.49
C TRP A 548 38.63 -4.20 -11.37
N TYR A 549 39.52 -3.97 -10.41
CA TYR A 549 39.62 -4.82 -9.24
C TYR A 549 38.34 -4.69 -8.42
N GLY A 550 37.74 -5.79 -8.03
CA GLY A 550 36.58 -5.79 -7.14
C GLY A 550 36.66 -6.94 -6.16
N VAL A 551 35.56 -7.17 -5.46
CA VAL A 551 35.46 -8.28 -4.50
C VAL A 551 34.99 -9.52 -5.25
N ASP A 552 35.81 -10.55 -5.26
CA ASP A 552 35.40 -11.88 -5.71
C ASP A 552 34.88 -12.69 -4.53
N VAL A 553 33.59 -13.00 -4.58
CA VAL A 553 32.89 -13.71 -3.50
C VAL A 553 33.24 -15.21 -3.48
N ASN A 554 33.79 -15.76 -4.56
CA ASN A 554 34.11 -17.19 -4.63
C ASN A 554 35.48 -17.50 -4.04
N ASN A 555 36.49 -16.67 -4.36
CA ASN A 555 37.87 -16.86 -3.94
C ASN A 555 38.24 -16.13 -2.64
N GLU A 556 37.30 -15.38 -2.07
CA GLU A 556 37.47 -14.68 -0.79
C GLU A 556 38.60 -13.63 -0.79
N ASP A 557 38.93 -13.09 -1.96
CA ASP A 557 39.95 -12.05 -2.13
C ASP A 557 39.53 -11.06 -3.23
N ILE A 558 40.38 -10.08 -3.48
CA ILE A 558 40.20 -9.17 -4.60
C ILE A 558 40.67 -9.80 -5.92
N ALA A 559 39.90 -9.61 -6.98
CA ALA A 559 40.22 -10.07 -8.33
C ALA A 559 39.86 -9.00 -9.36
N ASP A 560 40.40 -9.13 -10.57
CA ASP A 560 39.94 -8.30 -11.70
C ASP A 560 38.58 -8.83 -12.18
N ASN A 561 37.54 -8.05 -11.89
CA ASN A 561 36.16 -8.44 -12.20
C ASN A 561 35.86 -8.32 -13.70
N PHE A 562 36.64 -7.54 -14.45
CA PHE A 562 36.49 -7.46 -15.89
C PHE A 562 37.02 -8.74 -16.55
N GLU A 563 38.18 -9.24 -16.12
CA GLU A 563 38.74 -10.53 -16.57
C GLU A 563 37.88 -11.72 -16.11
N ALA A 564 37.38 -11.68 -14.86
CA ALA A 564 36.45 -12.67 -14.32
C ALA A 564 35.05 -12.63 -14.98
N CYS A 565 34.84 -11.76 -15.98
CA CYS A 565 33.59 -11.63 -16.72
C CYS A 565 32.38 -11.27 -15.83
N VAL A 566 32.61 -10.55 -14.73
CA VAL A 566 31.57 -10.00 -13.87
C VAL A 566 31.23 -8.61 -14.39
N TRP A 567 30.35 -8.58 -15.40
CA TRP A 567 29.99 -7.35 -16.11
C TRP A 567 28.59 -6.89 -15.77
N GLU A 568 28.43 -5.58 -15.69
CA GLU A 568 27.15 -4.94 -15.46
C GLU A 568 26.96 -3.79 -16.45
N PRO A 569 25.73 -3.54 -16.94
CA PRO A 569 25.46 -2.39 -17.79
C PRO A 569 25.73 -1.08 -17.07
N ALA A 570 26.47 -0.16 -17.70
CA ALA A 570 26.80 1.14 -17.11
C ALA A 570 25.54 1.94 -16.70
N ILE A 571 24.46 1.79 -17.46
CA ILE A 571 23.17 2.42 -17.19
C ILE A 571 22.58 2.03 -15.82
N VAL A 572 22.80 0.78 -15.37
CA VAL A 572 22.32 0.32 -14.06
C VAL A 572 22.94 1.14 -12.95
N ARG A 573 24.27 1.35 -13.03
CA ARG A 573 25.05 2.10 -12.04
C ARG A 573 24.72 3.59 -12.07
N ILE A 574 24.55 4.17 -13.26
CA ILE A 574 24.16 5.58 -13.43
C ILE A 574 22.78 5.85 -12.81
N ASN A 575 21.80 4.99 -13.12
CA ASN A 575 20.44 5.12 -12.58
C ASN A 575 20.44 4.91 -11.06
N ALA A 576 21.13 3.88 -10.56
CA ALA A 576 21.22 3.60 -9.13
C ALA A 576 21.82 4.77 -8.35
N LEU A 577 22.93 5.36 -8.81
CA LEU A 577 23.55 6.50 -8.11
C LEU A 577 22.68 7.74 -8.14
N THR A 578 22.04 8.02 -9.29
CA THR A 578 21.21 9.21 -9.45
C THR A 578 19.94 9.09 -8.62
N ALA A 579 19.26 7.94 -8.66
CA ALA A 579 18.09 7.66 -7.85
C ALA A 579 18.42 7.69 -6.35
N ALA A 580 19.52 7.08 -5.91
CA ALA A 580 19.95 7.10 -4.51
C ALA A 580 20.32 8.51 -4.02
N SER A 581 20.94 9.32 -4.87
CA SER A 581 21.35 10.68 -4.50
C SER A 581 20.15 11.62 -4.40
N GLU A 582 19.22 11.57 -5.37
CA GLU A 582 18.00 12.38 -5.33
C GLU A 582 17.06 11.93 -4.20
N ALA A 583 17.02 10.64 -3.88
CA ALA A 583 16.35 10.11 -2.69
C ALA A 583 16.83 10.76 -1.40
N ALA A 584 18.16 10.75 -1.19
CA ALA A 584 18.78 11.36 -0.03
C ALA A 584 18.50 12.87 0.02
N CYS A 585 18.58 13.55 -1.14
CA CYS A 585 18.29 14.97 -1.23
C CYS A 585 16.83 15.29 -0.89
N LEU A 586 15.88 14.48 -1.34
CA LEU A 586 14.46 14.64 -1.03
C LEU A 586 14.22 14.50 0.47
N ILE A 587 14.78 13.47 1.10
CA ILE A 587 14.63 13.25 2.55
C ILE A 587 15.25 14.38 3.37
N LEU A 588 16.39 14.92 2.95
CA LEU A 588 17.04 16.07 3.60
C LEU A 588 16.30 17.39 3.41
N SER A 589 15.54 17.53 2.32
CA SER A 589 14.77 18.73 2.05
C SER A 589 13.50 18.84 2.91
N VAL A 590 13.08 17.75 3.57
CA VAL A 590 11.90 17.71 4.44
C VAL A 590 12.32 18.01 5.87
N ASP A 591 12.04 19.24 6.31
CA ASP A 591 12.31 19.73 7.67
C ASP A 591 11.10 19.63 8.62
N GLU A 592 9.88 19.47 8.10
CA GLU A 592 8.67 19.28 8.89
C GLU A 592 7.75 18.21 8.26
N THR A 593 7.18 17.33 9.09
CA THR A 593 6.17 16.35 8.65
C THR A 593 4.85 16.60 9.36
N ILE A 594 3.90 17.19 8.63
CA ILE A 594 2.55 17.45 9.16
C ILE A 594 1.62 16.32 8.76
N LYS A 595 1.27 15.45 9.72
CA LYS A 595 0.26 14.42 9.50
C LYS A 595 -1.10 14.97 9.92
N ASN A 596 -2.01 15.14 8.97
CA ASN A 596 -3.41 15.48 9.27
C ASN A 596 -4.21 14.18 9.44
N PRO A 597 -4.39 13.66 10.68
CA PRO A 597 -5.23 12.49 10.87
C PRO A 597 -6.63 12.85 10.37
N ARG A 598 -7.11 12.16 9.34
CA ARG A 598 -8.54 12.16 9.05
C ARG A 598 -9.22 11.72 10.35
N MET A 599 -9.89 12.66 11.00
CA MET A 599 -10.79 12.34 12.10
C MET A 599 -11.78 11.37 11.51
N ARG A 600 -11.56 10.08 11.74
CA ARG A 600 -12.61 9.09 11.59
C ARG A 600 -13.61 9.58 12.63
N LEU A 601 -14.66 10.25 12.17
CA LEU A 601 -15.83 10.57 12.99
C LEU A 601 -16.44 9.21 13.36
N GLU A 602 -15.79 8.49 14.26
CA GLU A 602 -16.54 7.76 15.25
C GLU A 602 -17.38 8.84 15.91
N ILE A 603 -18.62 8.94 15.44
CA ILE A 603 -19.70 9.48 16.23
C ILE A 603 -19.76 8.57 17.46
N LYS A 604 -18.84 8.77 18.42
CA LYS A 604 -19.10 8.55 19.83
C LYS A 604 -20.35 9.39 20.02
N LYS A 605 -21.53 8.75 19.97
CA LYS A 605 -22.80 9.37 20.30
C LYS A 605 -22.52 10.17 21.56
N ARG A 606 -22.44 11.49 21.43
CA ARG A 606 -22.25 12.39 22.57
C ARG A 606 -23.26 11.88 23.58
N LYS A 607 -22.80 11.32 24.72
CA LYS A 607 -23.67 11.15 25.88
C LYS A 607 -24.17 12.56 26.11
N ARG A 608 -25.42 12.84 25.70
CA ARG A 608 -26.06 14.13 25.92
C ARG A 608 -25.79 14.45 27.38
N MET A 609 -25.06 15.54 27.64
CA MET A 609 -24.96 16.09 28.98
C MET A 609 -26.40 16.13 29.51
N ARG A 610 -26.62 15.53 30.69
CA ARG A 610 -27.93 15.38 31.31
C ARG A 610 -28.67 16.72 31.23
N ALA A 611 -29.63 16.81 30.30
CA ALA A 611 -30.60 17.89 30.29
C ALA A 611 -31.40 17.79 31.59
N GLU A 612 -31.73 18.96 32.17
CA GLU A 612 -32.50 19.13 33.41
C GLU A 612 -33.67 18.13 33.52
N PRO A 613 -34.01 17.67 34.74
CA PRO A 613 -35.00 16.62 34.94
C PRO A 613 -36.38 17.04 34.38
N ARG A 614 -36.84 16.32 33.36
CA ARG A 614 -38.14 16.54 32.71
C ARG A 614 -39.25 15.90 33.53
N ILE A 615 -40.24 16.68 33.96
CA ILE A 615 -41.37 16.22 34.77
C ILE A 615 -42.53 15.74 33.86
N LYS A 616 -43.16 14.62 34.21
CA LYS A 616 -44.35 14.09 33.53
C LYS A 616 -45.61 14.69 34.17
N TRP A 617 -46.19 15.69 33.52
CA TRP A 617 -47.29 16.49 34.08
C TRP A 617 -48.52 15.67 34.51
N TRP A 618 -48.77 14.51 33.89
CA TRP A 618 -49.88 13.63 34.24
C TRP A 618 -49.71 12.85 35.56
N LYS A 619 -48.56 12.98 36.25
CA LYS A 619 -48.31 12.39 37.58
C LYS A 619 -48.53 13.37 38.74
N LEU A 620 -48.89 14.63 38.46
CA LEU A 620 -49.16 15.64 39.49
C LEU A 620 -50.60 15.47 40.00
N LYS A 621 -50.79 15.38 41.33
CA LYS A 621 -52.12 15.34 41.96
C LYS A 621 -52.78 16.72 41.79
N LYS A 622 -54.04 16.75 41.35
CA LYS A 622 -54.68 17.90 40.68
C LYS A 622 -54.98 19.12 41.55
N GLU A 623 -55.01 19.02 42.87
CA GLU A 623 -55.47 20.12 43.73
C GLU A 623 -54.35 21.04 44.24
N ASP A 624 -53.23 20.51 44.75
CA ASP A 624 -52.18 21.34 45.37
C ASP A 624 -51.41 22.21 44.37
N CYS A 625 -51.11 21.68 43.18
CA CYS A 625 -50.38 22.42 42.15
C CYS A 625 -51.19 23.57 41.53
N LYS A 626 -52.53 23.48 41.54
CA LYS A 626 -53.40 24.52 40.97
C LYS A 626 -53.37 25.78 41.84
N VAL A 627 -53.41 25.60 43.17
CA VAL A 627 -53.36 26.72 44.13
C VAL A 627 -51.98 27.41 44.08
N GLU A 628 -50.89 26.63 44.06
CA GLU A 628 -49.53 27.18 43.98
C GLU A 628 -49.26 27.91 42.67
N PHE A 629 -49.74 27.36 41.54
CA PHE A 629 -49.62 27.98 40.23
C PHE A 629 -50.42 29.29 40.14
N MET A 630 -51.68 29.29 40.58
CA MET A 630 -52.52 30.50 40.57
C MET A 630 -51.99 31.58 41.51
N GLY A 631 -51.42 31.20 42.67
CA GLY A 631 -50.78 32.13 43.59
C GLY A 631 -49.55 32.83 42.97
N LYS A 632 -48.67 32.07 42.30
CA LYS A 632 -47.48 32.63 41.63
C LYS A 632 -47.81 33.47 40.41
N VAL A 633 -48.87 33.12 39.67
CA VAL A 633 -49.36 33.94 38.54
C VAL A 633 -49.92 35.28 39.05
N ARG A 634 -50.71 35.27 40.13
CA ARG A 634 -51.19 36.51 40.78
C ARG A 634 -50.06 37.38 41.31
N GLN A 635 -49.04 36.78 41.93
CA GLN A 635 -47.86 37.51 42.40
C GLN A 635 -47.05 38.14 41.26
N ALA A 636 -46.95 37.46 40.12
CA ALA A 636 -46.20 37.95 38.95
C ALA A 636 -46.93 39.07 38.18
N LEU A 637 -48.25 39.16 38.29
CA LEU A 637 -49.07 40.18 37.62
C LEU A 637 -49.30 41.45 38.48
N GLY A 638 -48.87 41.45 39.74
CA GLY A 638 -49.14 42.54 40.69
C GLY A 638 -50.58 42.48 41.23
N ALA A 639 -50.78 42.82 42.50
CA ALA A 639 -52.09 42.77 43.14
C ALA A 639 -53.03 43.85 42.56
N SER A 640 -53.75 43.50 41.50
CA SER A 640 -54.86 44.25 40.89
C SER A 640 -55.94 43.24 40.52
N GLU A 641 -57.20 43.50 40.86
CA GLU A 641 -58.35 42.62 40.54
C GLU A 641 -58.80 42.72 39.07
N GLU A 642 -58.16 43.56 38.25
CA GLU A 642 -58.44 43.68 36.81
C GLU A 642 -57.23 43.28 35.94
N LEU A 643 -57.51 42.45 34.93
CA LEU A 643 -56.52 41.94 33.96
C LEU A 643 -56.14 43.03 32.94
N PRO A 644 -54.86 43.23 32.62
CA PRO A 644 -54.44 44.19 31.59
C PRO A 644 -54.91 43.77 30.18
N ASP A 645 -55.35 44.75 29.38
CA ASP A 645 -55.98 44.57 28.05
C ASP A 645 -55.08 43.94 26.96
N SER A 646 -53.78 43.80 27.19
CA SER A 646 -52.86 43.15 26.25
C SER A 646 -52.76 41.64 26.49
N LEU A 647 -53.54 40.89 25.72
CA LEU A 647 -53.59 39.41 25.72
C LEU A 647 -52.21 38.72 25.60
N GLU A 648 -51.26 39.30 24.89
CA GLU A 648 -49.94 38.70 24.63
C GLU A 648 -49.02 38.71 25.86
N THR A 649 -48.96 39.83 26.57
CA THR A 649 -48.15 39.95 27.80
C THR A 649 -48.66 39.04 28.90
N THR A 650 -49.98 38.94 29.07
CA THR A 650 -50.60 38.05 30.06
C THR A 650 -50.34 36.59 29.72
N ALA A 651 -50.43 36.22 28.43
CA ALA A 651 -50.14 34.86 27.97
C ALA A 651 -48.68 34.46 28.20
N ASP A 652 -47.73 35.39 28.03
CA ASP A 652 -46.31 35.09 28.22
C ASP A 652 -45.92 34.96 29.71
N VAL A 653 -46.47 35.79 30.59
CA VAL A 653 -46.29 35.64 32.04
C VAL A 653 -46.83 34.29 32.52
N VAL A 654 -48.00 33.87 32.03
CA VAL A 654 -48.58 32.56 32.33
C VAL A 654 -47.69 31.43 31.81
N ARG A 655 -47.16 31.51 30.57
CA ARG A 655 -46.26 30.49 30.00
C ARG A 655 -44.94 30.36 30.76
N VAL A 656 -44.33 31.47 31.15
CA VAL A 656 -43.05 31.48 31.89
C VAL A 656 -43.25 30.92 33.29
N THR A 657 -44.31 31.33 33.98
CA THR A 657 -44.66 30.83 35.31
C THR A 657 -45.01 29.34 35.27
N ALA A 658 -45.72 28.88 34.24
CA ALA A 658 -46.05 27.48 34.04
C ALA A 658 -44.79 26.63 33.80
N ARG A 659 -43.84 27.13 33.01
CA ARG A 659 -42.54 26.47 32.80
C ARG A 659 -41.74 26.34 34.09
N ARG A 660 -41.80 27.35 34.96
CA ARG A 660 -41.04 27.41 36.21
C ARG A 660 -41.63 26.52 37.32
N VAL A 661 -42.96 26.44 37.41
CA VAL A 661 -43.68 25.65 38.42
C VAL A 661 -43.84 24.19 37.99
N LEU A 662 -44.17 23.93 36.72
CA LEU A 662 -44.52 22.60 36.22
C LEU A 662 -43.36 21.92 35.45
N GLY A 663 -42.30 22.65 35.12
CA GLY A 663 -41.19 22.18 34.28
C GLY A 663 -41.52 22.18 32.78
N VAL A 664 -40.58 21.73 31.93
CA VAL A 664 -40.76 21.67 30.47
C VAL A 664 -41.36 20.32 30.06
N THR A 665 -42.47 20.33 29.32
CA THR A 665 -43.12 19.10 28.84
C THR A 665 -42.26 18.36 27.82
N SER A 666 -42.30 17.02 27.87
CA SER A 666 -41.81 16.19 26.77
C SER A 666 -42.99 15.62 25.97
N GLY A 667 -43.20 16.13 24.75
CA GLY A 667 -44.06 15.47 23.76
C GLY A 667 -44.81 16.46 22.87
N LYS A 668 -44.82 16.21 21.56
CA LYS A 668 -45.87 16.72 20.67
C LYS A 668 -47.17 16.00 21.01
N ARG A 669 -48.31 16.68 20.87
CA ARG A 669 -49.64 16.04 20.86
C ARG A 669 -49.55 14.91 19.83
N LYS A 670 -49.72 13.66 20.27
CA LYS A 670 -49.90 12.55 19.34
C LYS A 670 -51.21 12.83 18.63
N GLU A 671 -51.15 13.28 17.38
CA GLU A 671 -52.13 12.80 16.41
C GLU A 671 -52.04 11.27 16.47
N GLU A 672 -53.19 10.61 16.54
CA GLU A 672 -53.30 9.16 16.59
C GLU A 672 -52.57 8.54 15.40
N LYS A 673 -51.28 8.26 15.58
CA LYS A 673 -50.61 7.24 14.78
C LYS A 673 -51.19 5.92 15.25
N GLY A 674 -52.17 5.45 14.50
CA GLY A 674 -52.66 4.09 14.55
C GLY A 674 -51.49 3.11 14.68
N THR A 675 -51.66 2.20 15.62
CA THR A 675 -50.76 1.12 16.02
C THR A 675 -50.66 0.10 14.89
N TRP A 676 -50.01 0.44 13.76
CA TRP A 676 -50.10 -0.36 12.54
C TRP A 676 -48.78 -0.97 12.05
N TRP A 677 -47.71 -0.90 12.84
CA TRP A 677 -46.42 -1.56 12.55
C TRP A 677 -45.98 -2.55 13.64
N TRP A 678 -46.92 -3.02 14.46
CA TRP A 678 -46.65 -3.88 15.64
C TRP A 678 -47.62 -5.07 15.68
N ASN A 679 -47.51 -6.02 14.75
CA ASN A 679 -48.18 -7.32 14.89
C ASN A 679 -47.59 -8.12 16.06
N GLU A 680 -48.43 -8.89 16.77
CA GLU A 680 -48.03 -9.71 17.93
C GLU A 680 -46.88 -10.68 17.60
N GLU A 681 -46.85 -11.25 16.40
CA GLU A 681 -45.78 -12.16 15.96
C GLU A 681 -44.40 -11.48 15.94
N ILE A 682 -44.32 -10.24 15.45
CA ILE A 682 -43.06 -9.47 15.45
C ILE A 682 -42.66 -9.09 16.89
N GLN A 683 -43.64 -8.86 17.78
CA GLN A 683 -43.37 -8.63 19.20
C GLN A 683 -42.70 -9.82 19.85
N GLU A 684 -43.26 -11.01 19.66
CA GLU A 684 -42.70 -12.24 20.20
C GLU A 684 -41.29 -12.48 19.68
N SER A 685 -41.09 -12.34 18.36
CA SER A 685 -39.79 -12.54 17.73
C SER A 685 -38.72 -11.57 18.27
N ILE A 686 -39.08 -10.31 18.50
CA ILE A 686 -38.19 -9.32 19.12
C ILE A 686 -37.94 -9.65 20.60
N GLN A 687 -38.94 -10.14 21.34
CA GLN A 687 -38.76 -10.56 22.73
C GLN A 687 -37.83 -11.77 22.84
N ARG A 688 -37.99 -12.79 21.99
CA ARG A 688 -37.09 -13.96 21.92
C ARG A 688 -35.66 -13.53 21.65
N LYS A 689 -35.44 -12.60 20.71
CA LYS A 689 -34.12 -12.02 20.46
C LYS A 689 -33.53 -11.27 21.66
N ARG A 690 -34.36 -10.56 22.44
CA ARG A 690 -33.90 -9.87 23.66
C ARG A 690 -33.51 -10.86 24.76
N MET A 691 -34.28 -11.94 24.92
CA MET A 691 -33.97 -13.02 25.87
C MET A 691 -32.69 -13.75 25.49
N ALA A 692 -32.53 -14.12 24.22
CA ALA A 692 -31.29 -14.71 23.71
C ALA A 692 -30.07 -13.80 23.89
N LYS A 693 -30.24 -12.48 23.71
CA LYS A 693 -29.16 -11.52 23.99
C LYS A 693 -28.78 -11.48 25.46
N LYS A 694 -29.77 -11.45 26.37
CA LYS A 694 -29.51 -11.50 27.81
C LYS A 694 -28.77 -12.78 28.19
N LYS A 695 -29.19 -13.92 27.64
CA LYS A 695 -28.53 -15.22 27.85
C LYS A 695 -27.09 -15.22 27.35
N GLN A 696 -26.84 -14.65 26.17
CA GLN A 696 -25.48 -14.46 25.63
C GLN A 696 -24.62 -13.55 26.53
N ASP A 697 -25.18 -12.43 26.97
CA ASP A 697 -24.45 -11.46 27.79
C ASP A 697 -24.11 -12.04 29.18
N SER A 698 -24.93 -12.97 29.70
CA SER A 698 -24.70 -13.66 30.98
C SER A 698 -23.76 -14.86 30.88
N GLN A 699 -23.93 -15.75 29.88
CA GLN A 699 -23.18 -17.02 29.79
C GLN A 699 -21.86 -16.87 29.01
N ARG A 700 -21.79 -15.95 28.03
CA ARG A 700 -20.61 -15.64 27.21
C ARG A 700 -19.97 -16.79 26.39
N ASP A 701 -20.54 -17.98 26.42
CA ASP A 701 -20.09 -19.18 25.69
C ASP A 701 -20.40 -19.16 24.19
N ALA A 702 -19.64 -19.93 23.40
CA ALA A 702 -19.74 -19.94 21.93
C ALA A 702 -21.14 -20.32 21.40
N GLU A 703 -21.82 -21.27 22.04
CA GLU A 703 -23.17 -21.70 21.67
C GLU A 703 -24.21 -20.59 21.89
N SER A 704 -24.15 -19.86 23.02
CA SER A 704 -25.05 -18.74 23.29
C SER A 704 -24.89 -17.58 22.29
N ARG A 705 -23.66 -17.40 21.75
CA ARG A 705 -23.39 -16.41 20.69
C ARG A 705 -24.00 -16.87 19.37
N GLN A 706 -23.85 -18.14 19.01
CA GLN A 706 -24.43 -18.73 17.81
C GLN A 706 -25.96 -18.64 17.84
N GLU A 707 -26.58 -19.06 18.95
CA GLU A 707 -28.03 -19.00 19.19
C GLU A 707 -28.57 -17.56 19.01
N TYR A 708 -27.90 -16.56 19.60
CA TYR A 708 -28.29 -15.17 19.40
C TYR A 708 -28.14 -14.69 17.95
N THR A 709 -27.06 -15.05 17.26
CA THR A 709 -26.87 -14.67 15.85
C THR A 709 -27.92 -15.25 14.92
N GLU A 710 -28.35 -16.50 15.16
CA GLU A 710 -29.39 -17.15 14.38
C GLU A 710 -30.76 -16.50 14.61
N ILE A 711 -31.15 -16.31 15.87
CA ILE A 711 -32.41 -15.63 16.21
C ILE A 711 -32.41 -14.20 15.66
N ARG A 712 -31.27 -13.49 15.72
CA ARG A 712 -31.13 -12.15 15.15
C ARG A 712 -31.32 -12.15 13.62
N ARG A 713 -30.85 -13.17 12.91
CA ARG A 713 -31.05 -13.32 11.45
C ARG A 713 -32.50 -13.65 11.12
N LYS A 714 -33.15 -14.54 11.88
CA LYS A 714 -34.57 -14.89 11.70
C LYS A 714 -35.49 -13.68 11.87
N VAL A 715 -35.35 -12.93 12.96
CA VAL A 715 -36.13 -11.69 13.20
C VAL A 715 -35.91 -10.65 12.10
N LYS A 716 -34.69 -10.55 11.55
CA LYS A 716 -34.41 -9.62 10.45
C LYS A 716 -35.09 -10.07 9.15
N LYS A 717 -35.11 -11.38 8.86
CA LYS A 717 -35.80 -11.93 7.69
C LYS A 717 -37.31 -11.75 7.82
N GLU A 718 -37.90 -12.03 8.97
CA GLU A 718 -39.33 -11.82 9.24
C GLU A 718 -39.73 -10.34 9.09
N ALA A 719 -38.95 -9.42 9.68
CA ALA A 719 -39.20 -7.99 9.56
C ALA A 719 -39.09 -7.47 8.12
N VAL A 720 -38.22 -8.07 7.30
CA VAL A 720 -38.10 -7.73 5.86
C VAL A 720 -39.21 -8.38 5.04
N LYS A 721 -39.59 -9.62 5.36
CA LYS A 721 -40.67 -10.33 4.68
C LYS A 721 -42.01 -9.62 4.87
N GLN A 722 -42.31 -9.14 6.09
CA GLN A 722 -43.49 -8.32 6.36
C GLN A 722 -43.47 -7.02 5.54
N LYS A 723 -42.32 -6.35 5.52
CA LYS A 723 -42.13 -5.09 4.78
C LYS A 723 -42.28 -5.25 3.26
N ASN A 724 -41.93 -6.42 2.73
CA ASN A 724 -42.04 -6.73 1.31
C ASN A 724 -43.44 -7.22 0.91
N LEU A 725 -44.16 -7.94 1.79
CA LEU A 725 -45.57 -8.29 1.59
C LEU A 725 -46.47 -7.05 1.47
N GLU A 726 -46.15 -5.99 2.21
CA GLU A 726 -46.86 -4.68 2.17
C GLU A 726 -46.45 -3.77 0.99
N GLN A 727 -45.43 -4.11 0.21
CA GLN A 727 -45.16 -3.40 -1.06
C GLN A 727 -45.96 -3.98 -2.23
N ILE A 728 -46.61 -5.12 -2.02
CA ILE A 728 -47.36 -5.88 -3.03
C ILE A 728 -48.88 -5.70 -2.84
N THR A 729 -49.34 -5.32 -1.65
CA THR A 729 -50.72 -4.87 -1.33
C THR A 729 -50.79 -3.35 -1.27
#